data_AF-A0A1I8BUK6-F1
#
_entry.id   AF-A0A1I8BUK6-F1
#
_cell.length_a   1.000
_cell.length_b   1.000
_cell.length_c   1.000
_cell.angle_alpha   90.00
_cell.angle_beta   90.00
_cell.angle_gamma   90.00
#
_symmetry.space_group_name_H-M   'P 1'
#
loop_
_entity.id
_entity.type
_entity.pdbx_description
1 polymer ?
#
loop_
_entity_poly.entity_id
_entity_poly.type
_entity_poly.pdbx_seq_one_letter_code
_entity_poly.pdbx_strand_id
1 'polypeptide(L)'
;MFEGAILIQGVIITILLHIRLSPHTDGSNSSNIYSSQLKDVKQKARVIVAVLGDKLSDYVDFLTALQILGMSTSEYSPILCITRYWPTEMDLPWMQKGDNNNYKLNKQMLDLFQHNLVLVNDFYSNDQINAFIKQMVLSTDSGIEQRNKLLQSIQLYECFWTYALALWRAYSSTMDLSVYQNGTLLANAIGQNLEGPFGTITLSGYQKRIAPYKLFLILSYNSNNQTQNYMDEIANISITNDCSKAQLTADEVCVGLIANLFVGNQNLPDKFPQDIPNCGFNGELCDNRSTIIIIASVIVVICLGIIIFLCFRRVKKGETTQMPYYVSEQLISFVDVNGYGGSSSMSLHSLNHNEIQNNQQQNEQRHDSEDLINDQTNQQNIQILGMRGGRGGPPVQSKHIGTLEQSFVIIECYNLKEKLSFDKKDMQLLFQMKQIVHDNINPFLGVCVDRPNELMVIWRYCFRGTLEDLLFPSNKETAPGAPGGIGASVASLTSEEGITIRTRRNDPIDINFKSAFVRDIIKGLDFIHSSSIGYHGALTSSRCLIDSHWILKLSGFGTSRMLYKWRFNNILSNGDRQFIQPLIPNNELHYYAPEFRTAVRAAVLRNKEFSNFDGQTYDMYAFGAILYEILYRRRIVETENYSEGTNGLEALEDDVCIFSAAAEEHLPIFSEFPNEDNTDSTINGVVNDRVHPDLVALMRKCFGKPEQRPDANMVRKITDATLKMPGSLVDNFLKNMEQYTNNLENLVREQTGKLEEEQQMVEQILLELLPKSVVDELRLGLRVEPQFYGSVTVMYSDIVGFTSLCSESAPMEVVDLLNGMFRAFDEAISRHQAFKVETIGDAYMVASGVPQQMDSHVREIASVALMQRDFLCNYEIPHRPSQYLHCRWGFNSGSVFTGVVGITAPRYCVFGTTVTLSAKMENSGQPDKIQMTLRSYQLLSEQFPEFKCAPRGGVRIEGVGTLLTYWLEGLDNELLETDRTDSGLQQVPIIPRAGTPPTPPPII
;
A
#
# COMPACT_ATOMS: atom_id res chain seq x y z
N MET A 1 -27.94 29.98 58.07
CA MET A 1 -28.22 31.09 59.03
C MET A 1 -28.24 32.46 58.34
N PHE A 2 -28.46 32.51 57.02
CA PHE A 2 -29.10 33.62 56.30
C PHE A 2 -29.64 33.00 55.01
N GLU A 3 -30.93 32.65 55.00
CA GLU A 3 -31.67 32.29 53.79
C GLU A 3 -32.69 33.40 53.59
N GLY A 4 -32.25 34.48 52.95
CA GLY A 4 -33.03 35.69 52.83
C GLY A 4 -32.34 36.70 51.90
N ALA A 5 -33.15 37.40 51.10
CA ALA A 5 -32.69 38.46 50.21
C ALA A 5 -32.43 39.75 51.01
N ILE A 6 -31.41 40.52 50.64
CA ILE A 6 -31.17 41.85 51.22
C ILE A 6 -31.60 42.89 50.19
N LEU A 7 -32.50 43.79 50.54
CA LEU A 7 -33.06 44.80 49.66
C LEU A 7 -32.49 46.16 50.07
N ILE A 8 -31.70 46.78 49.21
CA ILE A 8 -31.10 48.10 49.47
C ILE A 8 -31.62 49.03 48.37
N GLN A 9 -32.35 50.08 48.76
CA GLN A 9 -32.93 51.07 47.83
C GLN A 9 -33.64 50.48 46.59
N GLY A 10 -34.57 49.54 46.78
CA GLY A 10 -35.36 48.98 45.67
C GLY A 10 -34.62 47.99 44.78
N VAL A 11 -33.34 47.69 45.05
CA VAL A 11 -32.60 46.58 44.42
C VAL A 11 -32.73 45.36 45.30
N ILE A 12 -33.39 44.31 44.80
CA ILE A 12 -33.55 43.03 45.50
C ILE A 12 -32.27 42.22 45.30
N ILE A 13 -31.38 42.21 46.28
CA ILE A 13 -30.20 41.35 46.25
C ILE A 13 -30.63 39.95 46.68
N THR A 14 -30.96 39.13 45.69
CA THR A 14 -31.29 37.72 45.91
C THR A 14 -29.98 36.94 46.02
N ILE A 15 -29.80 36.18 47.10
CA ILE A 15 -28.62 35.31 47.26
C ILE A 15 -28.77 34.16 46.26
N LEU A 16 -28.08 34.25 45.12
CA LEU A 16 -28.18 33.29 44.01
C LEU A 16 -27.25 32.08 44.15
N LEU A 17 -26.21 32.17 44.99
CA LEU A 17 -25.18 31.14 45.10
C LEU A 17 -24.68 31.03 46.54
N HIS A 18 -24.96 29.91 47.21
CA HIS A 18 -24.48 29.64 48.57
C HIS A 18 -23.21 28.76 48.50
N ILE A 19 -22.04 29.35 48.77
CA ILE A 19 -20.76 28.61 48.82
C ILE A 19 -20.35 28.45 50.28
N ARG A 20 -20.21 27.20 50.73
CA ARG A 20 -19.68 26.90 52.07
C ARG A 20 -18.16 26.79 51.99
N LEU A 21 -17.46 27.71 52.62
CA LEU A 21 -16.00 27.72 52.73
C LEU A 21 -15.63 26.92 53.99
N SER A 22 -14.80 25.89 53.88
CA SER A 22 -14.37 25.10 55.04
C SER A 22 -13.33 25.88 55.84
N PRO A 23 -13.54 26.12 57.15
CA PRO A 23 -12.51 26.72 57.99
C PRO A 23 -11.37 25.71 58.20
N HIS A 24 -10.15 26.05 57.83
CA HIS A 24 -8.97 25.22 58.10
C HIS A 24 -8.09 25.87 59.18
N THR A 25 -7.61 25.03 60.08
CA THR A 25 -6.93 25.36 61.35
C THR A 25 -5.43 25.62 61.25
N ASP A 26 -4.83 25.66 60.05
CA ASP A 26 -3.37 25.76 59.89
C ASP A 26 -2.96 27.10 59.27
N GLY A 27 -2.27 27.91 60.08
CA GLY A 27 -1.99 29.33 59.88
C GLY A 27 -0.96 29.70 58.79
N SER A 28 -0.92 28.99 57.66
CA SER A 28 -0.15 29.46 56.50
C SER A 28 -0.86 29.16 55.18
N ASN A 29 -1.36 30.22 54.54
CA ASN A 29 -1.98 30.29 53.19
C ASN A 29 -3.51 30.11 53.07
N SER A 30 -4.29 30.61 54.03
CA SER A 30 -5.74 30.81 53.90
C SER A 30 -6.15 31.68 52.70
N SER A 31 -5.42 32.75 52.40
CA SER A 31 -5.73 33.70 51.31
C SER A 31 -5.66 33.10 49.90
N ASN A 32 -4.75 32.16 49.65
CA ASN A 32 -4.64 31.47 48.35
C ASN A 32 -5.81 30.49 48.12
N ILE A 33 -6.31 29.87 49.18
CA ILE A 33 -7.47 28.98 49.11
C ILE A 33 -8.73 29.80 48.80
N TYR A 34 -8.95 30.91 49.52
CA TYR A 34 -10.03 31.84 49.20
C TYR A 34 -9.91 32.36 47.76
N SER A 35 -8.70 32.69 47.30
CA SER A 35 -8.47 33.15 45.93
C SER A 35 -8.86 32.10 44.88
N SER A 36 -8.69 30.81 45.16
CA SER A 36 -9.10 29.74 44.23
C SER A 36 -10.63 29.63 44.14
N GLN A 37 -11.33 29.72 45.27
CA GLN A 37 -12.79 29.59 45.34
C GLN A 37 -13.51 30.86 44.85
N LEU A 38 -12.90 32.04 45.05
CA LEU A 38 -13.46 33.32 44.63
C LEU A 38 -13.32 33.59 43.12
N LYS A 39 -12.46 32.86 42.39
CA LYS A 39 -12.39 32.95 40.91
C LYS A 39 -13.73 32.61 40.25
N ASP A 40 -14.42 31.60 40.76
CA ASP A 40 -15.74 31.20 40.25
C ASP A 40 -16.82 32.23 40.63
N VAL A 41 -16.72 32.79 41.84
CA VAL A 41 -17.63 33.85 42.31
C VAL A 41 -17.47 35.11 41.47
N LYS A 42 -16.24 35.47 41.07
CA LYS A 42 -15.96 36.63 40.22
C LYS A 42 -16.76 36.63 38.92
N GLN A 43 -17.06 35.47 38.36
CA GLN A 43 -17.80 35.36 37.10
C GLN A 43 -19.33 35.32 37.30
N LYS A 44 -19.81 35.10 38.52
CA LYS A 44 -21.22 34.77 38.78
C LYS A 44 -21.94 35.71 39.76
N ALA A 45 -21.20 36.53 40.51
CA ALA A 45 -21.77 37.44 41.50
C ALA A 45 -21.06 38.80 41.50
N ARG A 46 -21.78 39.83 41.94
CA ARG A 46 -21.26 41.20 42.14
C ARG A 46 -21.40 41.65 43.59
N VAL A 47 -22.49 41.27 44.27
CA VAL A 47 -22.64 41.42 45.72
C VAL A 47 -22.28 40.11 46.42
N ILE A 48 -21.44 40.17 47.45
CA ILE A 48 -20.91 38.99 48.15
C ILE A 48 -21.19 39.14 49.64
N VAL A 49 -22.11 38.33 50.18
CA VAL A 49 -22.41 38.30 51.62
C VAL A 49 -21.51 37.26 52.28
N ALA A 50 -20.55 37.71 53.10
CA ALA A 50 -19.57 36.85 53.75
C ALA A 50 -19.95 36.63 55.22
N VAL A 51 -20.12 35.37 55.62
CA VAL A 51 -20.37 34.93 57.01
C VAL A 51 -19.21 33.99 57.41
N LEU A 52 -18.08 34.56 57.83
CA LEU A 52 -16.85 33.82 58.12
C LEU A 52 -16.53 33.71 59.61
N GLY A 53 -16.96 34.69 60.41
CA GLY A 53 -16.67 34.72 61.83
C GLY A 53 -17.41 35.82 62.58
N ASP A 54 -17.15 35.89 63.88
CA ASP A 54 -17.80 36.82 64.81
C ASP A 54 -16.99 38.12 65.02
N LYS A 55 -15.76 38.19 64.48
CA LYS A 55 -14.90 39.38 64.57
C LYS A 55 -14.51 39.89 63.20
N LEU A 56 -14.25 41.19 63.10
CA LEU A 56 -13.70 41.79 61.87
C LEU A 56 -12.33 41.19 61.50
N SER A 57 -11.55 40.72 62.48
CA SER A 57 -10.27 40.04 62.24
C SER A 57 -10.42 38.78 61.39
N ASP A 58 -11.56 38.10 61.47
CA ASP A 58 -11.80 36.83 60.79
C ASP A 58 -11.98 37.04 59.27
N TYR A 59 -12.21 38.28 58.84
CA TYR A 59 -12.41 38.68 57.44
C TYR A 59 -11.13 39.17 56.75
N VAL A 60 -10.00 39.31 57.46
CA VAL A 60 -8.75 39.87 56.91
C VAL A 60 -8.26 39.06 55.70
N ASP A 61 -8.19 37.73 55.84
CA ASP A 61 -7.69 36.85 54.76
C ASP A 61 -8.62 36.83 53.54
N PHE A 62 -9.93 36.93 53.78
CA PHE A 62 -10.94 37.00 52.74
C PHE A 62 -10.86 38.31 51.94
N LEU A 63 -10.77 39.45 52.63
CA LEU A 63 -10.62 40.75 51.97
C LEU A 63 -9.30 40.84 51.21
N THR A 64 -8.23 40.26 51.76
CA THR A 64 -6.92 40.18 51.08
C THR A 64 -7.03 39.36 49.79
N ALA A 65 -7.75 38.23 49.81
CA ALA A 65 -8.00 37.43 48.61
C ALA A 65 -8.83 38.17 47.55
N LEU A 66 -9.84 38.95 47.96
CA LEU A 66 -10.61 39.81 47.04
C LEU A 66 -9.72 40.87 46.39
N GLN A 67 -8.83 41.50 47.16
CA GLN A 67 -7.89 42.48 46.63
C GLN A 67 -6.92 41.85 45.61
N ILE A 68 -6.39 40.65 45.89
CA ILE A 68 -5.53 39.91 44.95
C ILE A 68 -6.25 39.60 43.63
N LEU A 69 -7.54 39.26 43.69
CA LEU A 69 -8.35 38.97 42.51
C LEU A 69 -8.87 40.23 41.78
N GLY A 70 -8.54 41.43 42.28
CA GLY A 70 -9.01 42.70 41.74
C GLY A 70 -10.52 42.91 41.90
N MET A 71 -11.10 42.35 42.96
CA MET A 71 -12.54 42.43 43.28
C MET A 71 -12.83 43.52 44.34
N SER A 72 -11.91 44.46 44.57
CA SER A 72 -12.07 45.61 45.45
C SER A 72 -12.48 46.89 44.69
N THR A 73 -13.10 46.74 43.51
CA THR A 73 -13.57 47.85 42.65
C THR A 73 -15.03 48.20 42.96
N SER A 74 -15.52 49.34 42.47
CA SER A 74 -16.94 49.74 42.61
C SER A 74 -17.93 48.80 41.93
N GLU A 75 -17.46 47.79 41.18
CA GLU A 75 -18.30 46.76 40.57
C GLU A 75 -18.62 45.60 41.51
N TYR A 76 -17.87 45.44 42.62
CA TYR A 76 -18.11 44.38 43.61
C TYR A 76 -18.32 44.99 44.99
N SER A 77 -19.29 44.48 45.75
CA SER A 77 -19.55 44.93 47.12
C SER A 77 -19.60 43.74 48.08
N PRO A 78 -18.56 43.56 48.91
CA PRO A 78 -18.61 42.58 49.98
C PRO A 78 -19.35 43.15 51.20
N ILE A 79 -20.28 42.37 51.73
CA ILE A 79 -21.00 42.64 52.98
C ILE A 79 -20.48 41.68 54.04
N LEU A 80 -19.87 42.21 55.09
CA LEU A 80 -19.29 41.45 56.20
C LEU A 80 -20.35 41.26 57.28
N CYS A 81 -20.71 40.02 57.62
CA CYS A 81 -21.75 39.74 58.60
C CYS A 81 -21.17 39.36 59.95
N ILE A 82 -21.47 40.13 60.99
CA ILE A 82 -21.04 39.84 62.35
C ILE A 82 -22.24 39.35 63.15
N THR A 83 -22.23 38.05 63.42
CA THR A 83 -23.35 37.34 64.04
C THR A 83 -23.39 37.45 65.55
N ARG A 84 -22.24 37.67 66.21
CA ARG A 84 -22.15 37.93 67.65
C ARG A 84 -21.46 39.27 67.90
N TYR A 85 -22.25 40.24 68.32
CA TYR A 85 -21.79 41.60 68.58
C TYR A 85 -21.95 41.95 70.06
N TRP A 86 -20.95 42.64 70.62
CA TRP A 86 -21.02 43.23 71.94
C TRP A 86 -20.86 44.75 71.83
N PRO A 87 -21.86 45.56 72.22
CA PRO A 87 -21.90 46.96 71.78
C PRO A 87 -20.81 47.89 72.35
N THR A 88 -20.09 47.52 73.41
CA THR A 88 -19.04 48.39 74.01
C THR A 88 -17.62 48.17 73.51
N GLU A 89 -17.28 47.06 72.85
CA GLU A 89 -15.89 46.75 72.46
C GLU A 89 -15.85 45.90 71.19
N MET A 90 -16.08 46.52 70.03
CA MET A 90 -15.81 45.87 68.75
C MET A 90 -14.30 45.86 68.50
N ASP A 91 -13.69 44.67 68.43
CA ASP A 91 -12.26 44.53 68.10
C ASP A 91 -12.01 45.03 66.67
N LEU A 92 -11.48 46.26 66.54
CA LEU A 92 -11.09 46.86 65.27
C LEU A 92 -9.69 46.37 64.88
N PRO A 93 -9.51 45.57 63.81
CA PRO A 93 -8.20 44.97 63.48
C PRO A 93 -7.11 46.00 63.21
N TRP A 94 -7.50 47.16 62.67
CA TRP A 94 -6.59 48.27 62.38
C TRP A 94 -6.12 49.04 63.64
N MET A 95 -6.61 48.71 64.84
CA MET A 95 -6.18 49.34 66.09
C MET A 95 -5.28 48.36 66.88
N GLN A 96 -3.96 48.50 66.75
CA GLN A 96 -2.99 47.65 67.44
C GLN A 96 -2.62 48.22 68.82
N LYS A 97 -2.56 47.38 69.85
CA LYS A 97 -2.24 47.80 71.22
C LYS A 97 -0.75 48.14 71.32
N GLY A 98 -0.40 49.39 71.63
CA GLY A 98 0.99 49.83 71.86
C GLY A 98 1.42 49.63 73.32
N ASP A 99 2.74 49.74 73.57
CA ASP A 99 3.42 49.35 74.82
C ASP A 99 2.88 50.03 76.11
N ASN A 100 2.14 51.13 76.01
CA ASN A 100 1.57 51.87 77.15
C ASN A 100 0.03 51.81 77.23
N ASN A 101 -0.62 50.73 76.75
CA ASN A 101 -2.08 50.63 76.59
C ASN A 101 -2.72 51.65 75.62
N ASN A 102 -1.92 52.44 74.89
CA ASN A 102 -2.42 53.32 73.83
C ASN A 102 -2.49 52.57 72.51
N TYR A 103 -3.65 52.58 71.86
CA TYR A 103 -3.85 51.92 70.56
C TYR A 103 -3.27 52.76 69.41
N LYS A 104 -2.51 52.12 68.52
CA LYS A 104 -1.90 52.72 67.33
C LYS A 104 -2.60 52.24 66.06
N LEU A 105 -2.92 53.18 65.17
CA LEU A 105 -3.60 52.91 63.91
C LEU A 105 -2.66 52.25 62.88
N ASN A 106 -3.08 51.11 62.34
CA ASN A 106 -2.49 50.45 61.17
C ASN A 106 -3.26 50.84 59.90
N LYS A 107 -2.73 51.81 59.15
CA LYS A 107 -3.38 52.35 57.94
C LYS A 107 -3.57 51.31 56.85
N GLN A 108 -2.58 50.44 56.62
CA GLN A 108 -2.67 49.40 55.58
C GLN A 108 -3.81 48.42 55.87
N MET A 109 -4.04 48.12 57.16
CA MET A 109 -5.15 47.27 57.57
C MET A 109 -6.50 47.98 57.50
N LEU A 110 -6.54 49.31 57.69
CA LEU A 110 -7.77 50.09 57.51
C LEU A 110 -8.15 50.20 56.02
N ASP A 111 -7.18 50.43 55.14
CA ASP A 111 -7.41 50.54 53.68
C ASP A 111 -8.02 49.25 53.10
N LEU A 112 -7.70 48.09 53.67
CA LEU A 112 -8.28 46.80 53.29
C LEU A 112 -9.79 46.71 53.59
N PHE A 113 -10.24 47.36 54.67
CA PHE A 113 -11.62 47.33 55.14
C PHE A 113 -12.45 48.52 54.65
N GLN A 114 -11.81 49.55 54.09
CA GLN A 114 -12.45 50.80 53.72
C GLN A 114 -13.58 50.60 52.69
N HIS A 115 -14.68 51.35 52.85
CA HIS A 115 -15.87 51.30 52.01
C HIS A 115 -16.62 49.95 51.98
N ASN A 116 -16.25 48.99 52.83
CA ASN A 116 -17.00 47.76 52.99
C ASN A 116 -18.16 47.95 53.97
N LEU A 117 -19.25 47.25 53.70
CA LEU A 117 -20.45 47.24 54.53
C LEU A 117 -20.34 46.16 55.60
N VAL A 118 -20.70 46.48 56.83
CA VAL A 118 -20.72 45.55 57.95
C VAL A 118 -22.13 45.45 58.50
N LEU A 119 -22.72 44.27 58.35
CA LEU A 119 -24.02 43.93 58.91
C LEU A 119 -23.81 43.33 60.29
N VAL A 120 -24.28 44.01 61.32
CA VAL A 120 -24.08 43.63 62.71
C VAL A 120 -25.41 43.23 63.32
N ASN A 121 -25.44 42.10 64.03
CA ASN A 121 -26.61 41.63 64.75
C ASN A 121 -26.76 42.36 66.09
N ASP A 122 -27.80 43.17 66.27
CA ASP A 122 -27.99 44.08 67.41
C ASP A 122 -29.07 43.57 68.39
N PHE A 123 -28.88 42.35 68.90
CA PHE A 123 -29.91 41.66 69.68
C PHE A 123 -30.34 42.37 70.97
N TYR A 124 -29.41 42.99 71.70
CA TYR A 124 -29.66 43.54 73.04
C TYR A 124 -28.87 44.82 73.24
N SER A 125 -29.53 45.84 73.78
CA SER A 125 -28.83 47.08 74.14
C SER A 125 -27.97 46.88 75.39
N ASN A 126 -26.91 47.67 75.52
CA ASN A 126 -26.05 47.62 76.71
C ASN A 126 -26.82 47.79 78.02
N ASP A 127 -27.85 48.64 78.04
CA ASP A 127 -28.66 48.89 79.23
C ASP A 127 -29.45 47.64 79.65
N GLN A 128 -29.99 46.90 78.68
CA GLN A 128 -30.73 45.65 78.92
C GLN A 128 -29.81 44.54 79.44
N ILE A 129 -28.63 44.41 78.83
CA ILE A 129 -27.61 43.45 79.27
C ILE A 129 -27.16 43.78 80.69
N ASN A 130 -26.85 45.05 80.98
CA ASN A 130 -26.41 45.49 82.31
C ASN A 130 -27.50 45.31 83.37
N ALA A 131 -28.77 45.53 83.03
CA ALA A 131 -29.90 45.24 83.90
C ALA A 131 -30.01 43.74 84.21
N PHE A 132 -29.84 42.86 83.22
CA PHE A 132 -29.87 41.41 83.42
C PHE A 132 -28.72 40.91 84.29
N ILE A 133 -27.50 41.41 84.06
CA ILE A 133 -26.32 41.08 84.89
C ILE A 133 -26.58 41.44 86.35
N LYS A 134 -27.14 42.64 86.61
CA LYS A 134 -27.50 43.11 87.95
C LYS A 134 -28.59 42.23 88.60
N GLN A 135 -29.59 41.79 87.84
CA GLN A 135 -30.71 41.00 88.34
C GLN A 135 -30.33 39.54 88.66
N MET A 136 -29.39 38.97 87.91
CA MET A 136 -28.93 37.59 88.07
C MET A 136 -27.72 37.43 89.00
N VAL A 137 -27.24 38.53 89.61
CA VAL A 137 -26.07 38.56 90.53
C VAL A 137 -24.84 37.87 89.92
N LEU A 138 -24.59 38.11 88.63
CA LEU A 138 -23.46 37.53 87.89
C LEU A 138 -22.23 38.43 88.06
N SER A 139 -21.05 37.84 88.31
CA SER A 139 -19.80 38.62 88.43
C SER A 139 -19.43 39.28 87.10
N THR A 140 -19.08 40.57 87.15
CA THR A 140 -18.75 41.42 86.00
C THR A 140 -17.32 41.27 85.48
N ASP A 141 -16.56 40.26 85.95
CA ASP A 141 -15.16 40.13 85.57
C ASP A 141 -14.95 39.61 84.14
N SER A 142 -13.97 40.25 83.49
CA SER A 142 -13.93 40.57 82.07
C SER A 142 -13.17 39.56 81.21
N GLY A 143 -13.88 38.75 80.43
CA GLY A 143 -13.32 37.93 79.35
C GLY A 143 -14.33 37.65 78.21
N ILE A 144 -13.85 37.61 76.95
CA ILE A 144 -14.67 37.40 75.74
C ILE A 144 -15.49 36.10 75.80
N GLU A 145 -14.92 35.05 76.37
CA GLU A 145 -15.58 33.75 76.51
C GLU A 145 -16.77 33.80 77.49
N GLN A 146 -16.65 34.60 78.54
CA GLN A 146 -17.69 34.79 79.55
C GLN A 146 -18.83 35.67 79.01
N ARG A 147 -18.51 36.64 78.13
CA ARG A 147 -19.51 37.44 77.39
C ARG A 147 -20.30 36.61 76.38
N ASN A 148 -19.64 35.71 75.64
CA ASN A 148 -20.33 34.77 74.73
C ASN A 148 -21.26 33.82 75.50
N LYS A 149 -20.81 33.28 76.64
CA LYS A 149 -21.65 32.45 77.53
C LYS A 149 -22.83 33.26 78.08
N LEU A 150 -22.62 34.53 78.41
CA LEU A 150 -23.67 35.43 78.88
C LEU A 150 -24.71 35.70 77.80
N LEU A 151 -24.29 36.00 76.56
CA LEU A 151 -25.21 36.23 75.43
C LEU A 151 -26.05 34.98 75.13
N GLN A 152 -25.42 33.80 75.14
CA GLN A 152 -26.13 32.52 75.01
C GLN A 152 -27.11 32.29 76.17
N SER A 153 -26.73 32.66 77.39
CA SER A 153 -27.60 32.54 78.57
C SER A 153 -28.81 33.46 78.49
N ILE A 154 -28.64 34.69 77.98
CA ILE A 154 -29.74 35.64 77.73
C ILE A 154 -30.70 35.08 76.67
N GLN A 155 -30.16 34.61 75.54
CA GLN A 155 -30.95 34.02 74.46
C GLN A 155 -31.71 32.76 74.93
N LEU A 156 -31.07 31.93 75.75
CA LEU A 156 -31.69 30.74 76.32
C LEU A 156 -32.78 31.11 77.33
N TYR A 157 -32.54 32.12 78.17
CA TYR A 157 -33.54 32.65 79.10
C TYR A 157 -34.78 33.16 78.35
N GLU A 158 -34.59 33.95 77.29
CA GLU A 158 -35.70 34.41 76.45
C GLU A 158 -36.44 33.28 75.74
N CYS A 159 -35.73 32.24 75.30
CA CYS A 159 -36.35 31.06 74.69
C CYS A 159 -37.27 30.36 75.70
N PHE A 160 -36.78 30.10 76.92
CA PHE A 160 -37.58 29.51 77.99
C PHE A 160 -38.74 30.42 78.39
N TRP A 161 -38.53 31.72 78.48
CA TRP A 161 -39.57 32.68 78.81
C TRP A 161 -40.67 32.69 77.74
N THR A 162 -40.29 32.70 76.46
CA THR A 162 -41.22 32.69 75.33
C THR A 162 -42.02 31.38 75.30
N TYR A 163 -41.36 30.25 75.54
CA TYR A 163 -42.01 28.94 75.61
C TYR A 163 -42.95 28.80 76.81
N ALA A 164 -42.53 29.28 77.99
CA ALA A 164 -43.37 29.30 79.19
C ALA A 164 -44.61 30.18 78.99
N LEU A 165 -44.45 31.33 78.34
CA LEU A 165 -45.56 32.21 77.98
C LEU A 165 -46.50 31.54 76.97
N ALA A 166 -45.95 30.84 75.96
CA ALA A 166 -46.70 30.07 74.99
C ALA A 166 -47.59 29.02 75.65
N LEU A 167 -46.98 28.22 76.54
CA LEU A 167 -47.64 27.19 77.33
C LEU A 167 -48.75 27.79 78.19
N TRP A 168 -48.44 28.87 78.91
CA TRP A 168 -49.40 29.53 79.77
C TRP A 168 -50.60 30.08 79.00
N ARG A 169 -50.38 30.74 77.85
CA ARG A 169 -51.45 31.24 76.99
C ARG A 169 -52.29 30.11 76.40
N ALA A 170 -51.65 29.07 75.88
CA ALA A 170 -52.33 27.94 75.26
C ALA A 170 -53.13 27.14 76.31
N TYR A 171 -52.56 26.90 77.50
CA TYR A 171 -53.27 26.31 78.64
C TYR A 171 -54.44 27.18 79.08
N SER A 172 -54.26 28.48 79.25
CA SER A 172 -55.33 29.38 79.70
C SER A 172 -56.52 29.40 78.72
N SER A 173 -56.27 29.17 77.43
CA SER A 173 -57.32 29.10 76.40
C SER A 173 -58.05 27.76 76.33
N THR A 174 -57.40 26.65 76.68
CA THR A 174 -57.93 25.28 76.51
C THR A 174 -58.26 24.58 77.82
N MET A 175 -57.67 25.04 78.93
CA MET A 175 -57.67 24.45 80.27
C MET A 175 -57.16 23.00 80.35
N ASP A 176 -56.38 22.56 79.35
CA ASP A 176 -55.86 21.20 79.24
C ASP A 176 -54.34 21.16 79.46
N LEU A 177 -53.89 20.36 80.43
CA LEU A 177 -52.47 20.27 80.78
C LEU A 177 -51.63 19.57 79.70
N SER A 178 -52.23 18.84 78.76
CA SER A 178 -51.52 18.11 77.70
C SER A 178 -51.03 18.98 76.53
N VAL A 179 -51.33 20.29 76.56
CA VAL A 179 -51.04 21.25 75.47
C VAL A 179 -49.56 21.38 75.14
N TYR A 180 -48.66 21.06 76.08
CA TYR A 180 -47.22 21.05 75.81
C TYR A 180 -46.80 20.06 74.71
N GLN A 181 -47.63 19.04 74.44
CA GLN A 181 -47.36 18.06 73.39
C GLN A 181 -47.82 18.54 72.00
N ASN A 182 -48.63 19.60 71.92
CA ASN A 182 -49.16 20.10 70.65
C ASN A 182 -48.47 21.40 70.23
N GLY A 183 -47.42 21.25 69.42
CA GLY A 183 -46.63 22.38 68.90
C GLY A 183 -47.42 23.39 68.07
N THR A 184 -48.48 22.97 67.36
CA THR A 184 -49.30 23.90 66.55
C THR A 184 -50.19 24.80 67.40
N LEU A 185 -50.73 24.27 68.50
CA LEU A 185 -51.47 25.08 69.47
C LEU A 185 -50.56 26.09 70.18
N LEU A 186 -49.36 25.66 70.57
CA LEU A 186 -48.36 26.55 71.18
C LEU A 186 -47.94 27.66 70.22
N ALA A 187 -47.67 27.33 68.95
CA ALA A 187 -47.31 28.28 67.91
C ALA A 187 -48.38 29.37 67.72
N ASN A 188 -49.66 28.98 67.65
CA ASN A 188 -50.77 29.90 67.50
C ASN A 188 -50.99 30.79 68.73
N ALA A 189 -50.72 30.27 69.93
CA ALA A 189 -50.89 31.02 71.18
C ALA A 189 -49.84 32.14 71.39
N ILE A 190 -48.66 32.04 70.76
CA ILE A 190 -47.60 33.04 70.86
C ILE A 190 -47.86 34.26 69.96
N GLY A 191 -48.24 34.01 68.70
CA GLY A 191 -48.31 35.05 67.66
C GLY A 191 -46.94 35.43 67.07
N GLN A 192 -46.92 36.44 66.19
CA GLN A 192 -45.70 36.87 65.47
C GLN A 192 -44.86 37.90 66.24
N ASN A 193 -45.47 38.81 67.00
CA ASN A 193 -44.75 39.80 67.80
C ASN A 193 -45.14 39.65 69.26
N LEU A 194 -44.14 39.58 70.14
CA LEU A 194 -44.35 39.52 71.58
C LEU A 194 -43.35 40.45 72.29
N GLU A 195 -43.79 41.10 73.35
CA GLU A 195 -42.88 41.83 74.23
C GLU A 195 -42.15 40.82 75.12
N GLY A 196 -40.85 40.70 74.93
CA GLY A 196 -39.97 39.86 75.73
C GLY A 196 -39.30 40.64 76.86
N PRO A 197 -38.58 39.94 77.75
CA PRO A 197 -37.92 40.56 78.90
C PRO A 197 -36.79 41.51 78.51
N PHE A 198 -36.17 41.35 77.33
CA PHE A 198 -35.12 42.25 76.83
C PHE A 198 -35.53 42.98 75.55
N GLY A 199 -36.84 43.23 75.39
CA GLY A 199 -37.40 43.93 74.25
C GLY A 199 -38.26 43.05 73.36
N THR A 200 -38.70 43.60 72.23
CA THR A 200 -39.66 42.93 71.36
C THR A 200 -39.03 41.71 70.67
N ILE A 201 -39.61 40.54 70.89
CA ILE A 201 -39.24 39.31 70.20
C ILE A 201 -40.19 39.15 69.01
N THR A 202 -39.60 39.19 67.82
CA THR A 202 -40.33 39.01 66.56
C THR A 202 -40.06 37.60 66.04
N LEU A 203 -41.12 36.84 65.80
CA LEU A 203 -41.12 35.50 65.25
C LEU A 203 -41.66 35.52 63.82
N SER A 204 -41.05 34.72 62.95
CA SER A 204 -41.59 34.48 61.61
C SER A 204 -42.90 33.69 61.67
N GLY A 205 -43.60 33.57 60.54
CA GLY A 205 -44.82 32.74 60.44
C GLY A 205 -44.64 31.27 60.84
N TYR A 206 -43.39 30.80 60.96
CA TYR A 206 -42.99 29.45 61.35
C TYR A 206 -42.28 29.43 62.72
N GLN A 207 -42.53 30.46 63.52
CA GLN A 207 -42.09 30.58 64.91
C GLN A 207 -40.56 30.59 65.10
N LYS A 208 -39.80 30.94 64.06
CA LYS A 208 -38.35 31.20 64.18
C LYS A 208 -38.11 32.66 64.54
N ARG A 209 -37.25 32.93 65.52
CA ARG A 209 -36.91 34.30 65.91
C ARG A 209 -36.18 35.02 64.78
N ILE A 210 -36.64 36.23 64.47
CA ILE A 210 -35.98 37.12 63.51
C ILE A 210 -35.07 38.06 64.30
N ALA A 211 -33.82 38.18 63.85
CA ALA A 211 -32.80 38.99 64.52
C ALA A 211 -32.86 40.45 64.04
N PRO A 212 -32.74 41.44 64.94
CA PRO A 212 -32.55 42.84 64.58
C PRO A 212 -31.10 43.06 64.08
N TYR A 213 -30.94 43.79 62.99
CA TYR A 213 -29.63 44.09 62.40
C TYR A 213 -29.42 45.60 62.26
N LYS A 214 -28.15 46.02 62.33
CA LYS A 214 -27.68 47.36 61.97
C LYS A 214 -26.67 47.28 60.84
N LEU A 215 -26.70 48.26 59.94
CA LEU A 215 -25.77 48.34 58.82
C LEU A 215 -24.78 49.48 59.04
N PHE A 216 -23.50 49.14 59.08
CA PHE A 216 -22.42 50.09 59.21
C PHE A 216 -21.58 50.17 57.94
N LEU A 217 -21.06 51.36 57.63
CA LEU A 217 -20.05 51.59 56.61
C LEU A 217 -18.71 51.90 57.29
N ILE A 218 -17.64 51.25 56.83
CA ILE A 218 -16.28 51.55 57.32
C ILE A 218 -15.73 52.76 56.57
N LEU A 219 -15.40 53.81 57.31
CA LEU A 219 -14.96 55.10 56.79
C LEU A 219 -13.44 55.17 56.55
N SER A 220 -13.04 56.01 55.60
CA SER A 220 -11.63 56.38 55.36
C SER A 220 -11.08 57.24 56.50
N TYR A 221 -9.80 57.07 56.86
CA TYR A 221 -9.14 57.98 57.78
C TYR A 221 -8.82 59.33 57.12
N ASN A 222 -9.36 60.43 57.65
CA ASN A 222 -9.02 61.79 57.25
C ASN A 222 -8.22 62.47 58.38
N SER A 223 -7.01 62.96 58.08
CA SER A 223 -6.08 63.51 59.09
C SER A 223 -6.57 64.79 59.79
N ASN A 224 -7.63 65.43 59.29
CA ASN A 224 -8.01 66.78 59.70
C ASN A 224 -9.17 66.86 60.72
N ASN A 225 -9.88 65.77 61.00
CA ASN A 225 -10.91 65.72 62.04
C ASN A 225 -10.57 64.60 63.04
N GLN A 226 -10.29 64.97 64.29
CA GLN A 226 -10.02 64.05 65.40
C GLN A 226 -11.29 63.30 65.87
N THR A 227 -12.03 62.65 64.98
CA THR A 227 -13.15 61.80 65.35
C THR A 227 -12.72 60.33 65.29
N GLN A 228 -12.75 59.66 66.46
CA GLN A 228 -12.35 58.26 66.65
C GLN A 228 -13.36 57.22 66.11
N ASN A 229 -14.42 57.64 65.41
CA ASN A 229 -15.46 56.74 64.90
C ASN A 229 -15.15 56.28 63.47
N TYR A 230 -14.69 55.04 63.35
CA TYR A 230 -14.31 54.41 62.07
C TYR A 230 -15.47 53.69 61.37
N MET A 231 -16.62 53.58 62.03
CA MET A 231 -17.83 52.94 61.52
C MET A 231 -19.00 53.90 61.68
N ASP A 232 -19.75 54.11 60.61
CA ASP A 232 -20.93 54.97 60.58
C ASP A 232 -22.18 54.13 60.32
N GLU A 233 -23.24 54.30 61.11
CA GLU A 233 -24.50 53.60 60.88
C GLU A 233 -25.23 54.29 59.72
N ILE A 234 -25.45 53.56 58.62
CA ILE A 234 -25.92 54.18 57.39
C ILE A 234 -27.38 53.88 57.05
N ALA A 235 -28.03 52.94 57.73
CA ALA A 235 -29.37 52.53 57.40
C ALA A 235 -30.17 51.93 58.56
N ASN A 236 -31.47 52.18 58.57
CA ASN A 236 -32.43 51.43 59.36
C ASN A 236 -32.81 50.14 58.63
N ILE A 237 -32.64 48.99 59.30
CA ILE A 237 -33.01 47.70 58.73
C ILE A 237 -34.40 47.30 59.22
N SER A 238 -35.25 46.91 58.27
CA SER A 238 -36.60 46.39 58.49
C SER A 238 -36.76 45.05 57.78
N ILE A 239 -37.73 44.25 58.18
CA ILE A 239 -37.98 42.93 57.59
C ILE A 239 -39.06 43.07 56.53
N THR A 240 -38.90 42.37 55.41
CA THR A 240 -39.92 42.23 54.36
C THR A 240 -40.18 40.77 54.03
N ASN A 241 -41.38 40.48 53.55
CA ASN A 241 -41.75 39.18 52.97
C ASN A 241 -41.54 39.16 51.45
N ASP A 242 -41.13 40.28 50.85
CA ASP A 242 -40.81 40.38 49.43
C ASP A 242 -39.41 39.81 49.17
N CYS A 243 -39.37 38.52 48.87
CA CYS A 243 -38.18 37.92 48.31
C CYS A 243 -38.50 37.09 47.06
N SER A 244 -37.54 37.08 46.13
CA SER A 244 -37.69 36.40 44.84
C SER A 244 -37.76 34.89 45.04
N LYS A 245 -38.92 34.27 44.75
CA LYS A 245 -39.22 32.84 44.94
C LYS A 245 -38.51 31.90 43.95
N ALA A 246 -37.64 32.40 43.07
CA ALA A 246 -37.25 31.68 41.87
C ALA A 246 -36.36 30.44 42.11
N GLN A 247 -35.79 30.23 43.31
CA GLN A 247 -34.79 29.16 43.55
C GLN A 247 -34.83 28.55 44.96
N LEU A 248 -35.94 28.64 45.69
CA LEU A 248 -36.11 27.98 46.98
C LEU A 248 -37.07 26.78 46.84
N THR A 249 -36.73 25.66 47.48
CA THR A 249 -37.61 24.49 47.52
C THR A 249 -38.88 24.82 48.32
N ALA A 250 -39.99 24.15 48.01
CA ALA A 250 -41.34 24.57 48.41
C ALA A 250 -41.59 24.76 49.92
N ASP A 251 -40.70 24.27 50.79
CA ASP A 251 -40.80 24.34 52.25
C ASP A 251 -39.87 25.38 52.91
N GLU A 252 -39.06 26.12 52.14
CA GLU A 252 -38.14 27.15 52.67
C GLU A 252 -38.75 28.55 52.62
N VAL A 253 -38.83 29.16 53.80
CA VAL A 253 -39.55 30.40 54.05
C VAL A 253 -38.55 31.53 54.03
N CYS A 254 -38.60 32.30 52.97
CA CYS A 254 -37.64 33.36 52.77
C CYS A 254 -38.15 34.68 53.38
N VAL A 255 -37.31 35.24 54.26
CA VAL A 255 -37.53 36.50 54.95
C VAL A 255 -36.44 37.45 54.46
N GLY A 256 -36.83 38.57 53.85
CA GLY A 256 -35.90 39.58 53.34
C GLY A 256 -35.60 40.67 54.38
N LEU A 257 -34.42 41.27 54.29
CA LEU A 257 -34.08 42.48 55.06
C LEU A 257 -34.06 43.67 54.12
N ILE A 258 -34.83 44.72 54.40
CA ILE A 258 -34.77 46.00 53.69
C ILE A 258 -33.96 46.99 54.52
N ALA A 259 -32.86 47.49 53.95
CA ALA A 259 -32.08 48.58 54.52
C ALA A 259 -32.51 49.92 53.91
N ASN A 260 -33.12 50.77 54.72
CA ASN A 260 -33.49 52.14 54.36
C ASN A 260 -32.37 53.09 54.78
N LEU A 261 -31.57 53.53 53.79
CA LEU A 261 -30.43 54.41 54.03
C LEU A 261 -30.87 55.74 54.65
N PHE A 262 -30.09 56.26 55.60
CA PHE A 262 -30.30 57.58 56.17
C PHE A 262 -30.01 58.66 55.12
N VAL A 263 -30.97 59.56 54.91
CA VAL A 263 -30.93 60.56 53.84
C VAL A 263 -29.85 61.63 54.12
N GLY A 264 -28.96 61.88 53.15
CA GLY A 264 -27.99 62.99 53.19
C GLY A 264 -26.59 62.64 53.73
N ASN A 265 -26.27 61.36 53.92
CA ASN A 265 -24.93 60.95 54.37
C ASN A 265 -23.88 61.10 53.25
N GLN A 266 -22.95 62.05 53.40
CA GLN A 266 -21.92 62.37 52.41
C GLN A 266 -20.85 61.27 52.22
N ASN A 267 -20.86 60.25 53.08
CA ASN A 267 -19.88 59.17 53.07
C ASN A 267 -20.30 57.96 52.21
N LEU A 268 -21.49 58.00 51.60
CA LEU A 268 -21.98 56.93 50.72
C LEU A 268 -21.29 56.99 49.34
N PRO A 269 -20.97 55.84 48.71
CA PRO A 269 -20.45 55.82 47.36
C PRO A 269 -21.49 56.31 46.34
N ASP A 270 -21.05 57.06 45.33
CA ASP A 270 -21.92 57.69 44.31
C ASP A 270 -22.80 56.70 43.52
N LYS A 271 -22.39 55.42 43.48
CA LYS A 271 -23.15 54.34 42.83
C LYS A 271 -22.85 52.99 43.47
N PHE A 272 -23.89 52.27 43.87
CA PHE A 272 -23.80 50.86 44.28
C PHE A 272 -23.70 49.93 43.06
N PRO A 273 -23.01 48.78 43.16
CA PRO A 273 -22.95 47.82 42.08
C PRO A 273 -24.34 47.24 41.80
N GLN A 274 -24.64 47.02 40.52
CA GLN A 274 -25.87 46.32 40.12
C GLN A 274 -25.74 44.82 40.43
N ASP A 275 -26.87 44.20 40.75
CA ASP A 275 -26.99 42.76 41.00
C ASP A 275 -26.58 41.92 39.78
N ILE A 276 -26.83 42.42 38.56
CA ILE A 276 -26.42 41.84 37.28
C ILE A 276 -25.69 42.92 36.45
N PRO A 277 -24.53 42.62 35.82
CA PRO A 277 -23.86 43.58 34.95
C PRO A 277 -24.71 43.90 33.70
N ASN A 278 -24.57 45.11 33.17
CA ASN A 278 -25.37 45.62 32.03
C ASN A 278 -25.42 44.74 30.77
N CYS A 279 -24.47 43.82 30.58
CA CYS A 279 -24.39 42.91 29.43
C CYS A 279 -24.71 41.44 29.79
N GLY A 280 -25.18 41.15 31.01
CA GLY A 280 -25.28 39.77 31.52
C GLY A 280 -23.91 39.19 31.91
N PHE A 281 -23.89 38.10 32.67
CA PHE A 281 -22.63 37.54 33.20
C PHE A 281 -21.73 36.98 32.07
N ASN A 282 -22.36 36.49 31.00
CA ASN A 282 -21.69 35.92 29.82
C ASN A 282 -21.87 36.75 28.54
N GLY A 283 -22.34 38.00 28.64
CA GLY A 283 -22.59 38.85 27.46
C GLY A 283 -23.95 38.65 26.78
N GLU A 284 -24.85 37.89 27.40
CA GLU A 284 -26.12 37.44 26.82
C GLU A 284 -27.19 38.54 26.66
N LEU A 285 -27.08 39.64 27.39
CA LEU A 285 -28.08 40.73 27.39
C LEU A 285 -27.66 41.94 26.55
N CYS A 286 -26.53 41.85 25.83
CA CYS A 286 -26.08 42.93 24.95
C CYS A 286 -26.88 42.97 23.62
N ASP A 287 -27.54 44.11 23.35
CA ASP A 287 -28.26 44.35 22.09
C ASP A 287 -27.27 44.63 20.94
N ASN A 288 -26.96 43.59 20.17
CA ASN A 288 -25.98 43.63 19.10
C ASN A 288 -26.52 44.17 17.77
N ARG A 289 -27.72 44.76 17.69
CA ARG A 289 -28.31 45.14 16.38
C ARG A 289 -27.53 46.24 15.65
N SER A 290 -26.99 47.20 16.38
CA SER A 290 -26.17 48.30 15.84
C SER A 290 -24.74 47.87 15.51
N THR A 291 -24.15 46.99 16.33
CA THR A 291 -22.86 46.36 16.03
C THR A 291 -22.97 45.36 14.88
N ILE A 292 -24.06 44.60 14.74
CA ILE A 292 -24.31 43.72 13.60
C ILE A 292 -24.46 44.51 12.30
N ILE A 293 -25.09 45.69 12.29
CA ILE A 293 -25.16 46.53 11.07
C ILE A 293 -23.78 47.09 10.70
N ILE A 294 -23.00 47.56 11.69
CA ILE A 294 -21.64 48.07 11.45
C ILE A 294 -20.72 46.93 11.02
N ILE A 295 -20.74 45.79 11.71
CA ILE A 295 -19.98 44.59 11.39
C ILE A 295 -20.45 44.02 10.05
N ALA A 296 -21.75 44.02 9.71
CA ALA A 296 -22.22 43.59 8.40
C ALA A 296 -21.77 44.55 7.30
N SER A 297 -21.74 45.86 7.54
CA SER A 297 -21.20 46.82 6.56
C SER A 297 -19.69 46.70 6.40
N VAL A 298 -18.96 46.46 7.49
CA VAL A 298 -17.52 46.21 7.49
C VAL A 298 -17.21 44.83 6.91
N ILE A 299 -18.02 43.81 7.16
CA ILE A 299 -17.94 42.49 6.53
C ILE A 299 -18.33 42.61 5.07
N VAL A 300 -19.28 43.43 4.64
CA VAL A 300 -19.58 43.63 3.22
C VAL A 300 -18.45 44.40 2.53
N VAL A 301 -17.80 45.37 3.19
CA VAL A 301 -16.62 46.07 2.65
C VAL A 301 -15.37 45.18 2.69
N ILE A 302 -15.21 44.33 3.70
CA ILE A 302 -14.14 43.33 3.80
C ILE A 302 -14.44 42.18 2.85
N CYS A 303 -15.68 41.77 2.62
CA CYS A 303 -16.08 40.76 1.66
C CYS A 303 -16.01 41.32 0.26
N LEU A 304 -16.33 42.59 0.01
CA LEU A 304 -16.04 43.26 -1.27
C LEU A 304 -14.54 43.45 -1.44
N GLY A 305 -13.80 43.74 -0.38
CA GLY A 305 -12.35 43.84 -0.37
C GLY A 305 -11.68 42.48 -0.57
N ILE A 306 -12.24 41.40 -0.02
CA ILE A 306 -11.82 40.01 -0.17
C ILE A 306 -12.33 39.48 -1.50
N ILE A 307 -13.49 39.86 -2.03
CA ILE A 307 -13.96 39.50 -3.37
C ILE A 307 -13.16 40.28 -4.39
N ILE A 308 -12.82 41.54 -4.17
CA ILE A 308 -11.91 42.31 -5.02
C ILE A 308 -10.50 41.77 -4.86
N PHE A 309 -10.03 41.37 -3.68
CA PHE A 309 -8.72 40.75 -3.47
C PHE A 309 -8.65 39.30 -3.92
N LEU A 310 -9.76 38.55 -3.90
CA LEU A 310 -9.91 37.20 -4.44
C LEU A 310 -10.18 37.26 -5.92
N CYS A 311 -10.80 38.32 -6.46
CA CYS A 311 -10.87 38.62 -7.88
C CYS A 311 -9.52 39.14 -8.34
N PHE A 312 -8.78 39.92 -7.56
CA PHE A 312 -7.42 40.37 -7.88
C PHE A 312 -6.44 39.21 -7.70
N ARG A 313 -6.62 38.32 -6.72
CA ARG A 313 -5.90 37.04 -6.60
C ARG A 313 -6.42 36.00 -7.59
N ARG A 314 -7.67 36.01 -8.06
CA ARG A 314 -8.16 35.13 -9.13
C ARG A 314 -7.87 35.70 -10.50
N VAL A 315 -7.56 36.99 -10.62
CA VAL A 315 -7.03 37.62 -11.83
C VAL A 315 -5.50 37.42 -11.82
N LYS A 316 -4.82 37.53 -10.67
CA LYS A 316 -3.36 37.33 -10.54
C LYS A 316 -2.90 35.87 -10.34
N LYS A 317 -3.70 34.98 -9.74
CA LYS A 317 -3.61 33.49 -9.89
C LYS A 317 -4.30 33.04 -11.16
N GLY A 318 -5.28 33.80 -11.65
CA GLY A 318 -5.91 33.61 -12.96
C GLY A 318 -4.92 33.78 -14.08
N GLU A 319 -4.00 34.73 -13.96
CA GLU A 319 -2.96 34.98 -14.94
C GLU A 319 -2.14 33.71 -15.23
N THR A 320 -1.92 32.83 -14.23
CA THR A 320 -1.25 31.53 -14.42
C THR A 320 -2.20 30.35 -14.69
N THR A 321 -3.42 30.34 -14.14
CA THR A 321 -4.42 29.25 -14.35
C THR A 321 -5.25 29.41 -15.63
N GLN A 322 -5.30 30.60 -16.23
CA GLN A 322 -5.85 30.87 -17.55
C GLN A 322 -4.82 30.65 -18.67
N MET A 323 -3.59 30.25 -18.32
CA MET A 323 -2.60 29.90 -19.32
C MET A 323 -2.97 28.54 -19.92
N PRO A 324 -3.15 28.45 -21.25
CA PRO A 324 -3.57 27.20 -21.90
C PRO A 324 -2.57 26.06 -21.70
N TYR A 325 -1.31 26.33 -21.35
CA TYR A 325 -0.25 25.34 -21.09
C TYR A 325 -0.03 25.03 -19.60
N TYR A 326 -0.82 25.61 -18.69
CA TYR A 326 -0.72 25.31 -17.27
C TYR A 326 -1.42 23.97 -16.94
N VAL A 327 -0.79 23.16 -16.09
CA VAL A 327 -1.34 21.92 -15.54
C VAL A 327 -1.31 22.03 -14.02
N SER A 328 -2.43 21.75 -13.37
CA SER A 328 -2.48 21.75 -11.91
C SER A 328 -1.85 20.48 -11.35
N GLU A 329 -1.11 20.63 -10.24
CA GLU A 329 -0.52 19.51 -9.49
C GLU A 329 -1.57 18.46 -9.08
N GLN A 330 -2.80 18.88 -8.80
CA GLN A 330 -3.89 17.96 -8.38
C GLN A 330 -4.28 16.95 -9.46
N LEU A 331 -3.99 17.24 -10.73
CA LEU A 331 -4.28 16.34 -11.85
C LEU A 331 -3.16 15.32 -12.09
N ILE A 332 -2.02 15.50 -11.42
CA ILE A 332 -0.82 14.68 -11.60
C ILE A 332 -0.76 13.66 -10.47
N SER A 333 -0.87 12.37 -10.82
CA SER A 333 -0.57 11.27 -9.90
C SER A 333 0.77 10.65 -10.23
N PHE A 334 1.70 10.69 -9.28
CA PHE A 334 3.01 10.03 -9.41
C PHE A 334 2.84 8.51 -9.25
N VAL A 335 3.53 7.74 -10.09
CA VAL A 335 3.55 6.28 -10.00
C VAL A 335 4.77 5.87 -9.19
N ASP A 336 4.55 5.27 -8.01
CA ASP A 336 5.62 4.72 -7.17
C ASP A 336 6.16 3.42 -7.79
N VAL A 337 7.32 3.51 -8.44
CA VAL A 337 8.07 2.35 -8.96
C VAL A 337 9.02 1.83 -7.87
N ASN A 338 8.51 1.58 -6.68
CA ASN A 338 9.30 1.09 -5.55
C ASN A 338 9.50 -0.43 -5.66
N GLY A 339 10.46 -0.84 -6.49
CA GLY A 339 10.88 -2.24 -6.65
C GLY A 339 12.09 -2.47 -7.55
N TYR A 340 12.44 -1.52 -8.43
CA TYR A 340 13.58 -1.65 -9.35
C TYR A 340 14.50 -0.44 -9.23
N GLY A 341 15.61 -0.62 -8.55
CA GLY A 341 16.61 0.41 -8.36
C GLY A 341 17.37 0.74 -9.65
N GLY A 342 17.24 1.98 -10.12
CA GLY A 342 18.30 2.69 -10.81
C GLY A 342 18.17 2.87 -12.33
N SER A 343 18.10 4.14 -12.71
CA SER A 343 18.20 4.78 -14.04
C SER A 343 16.87 5.30 -14.62
N SER A 344 16.93 6.55 -15.09
CA SER A 344 15.89 7.44 -15.63
C SER A 344 15.26 7.00 -16.96
N SER A 345 15.31 5.70 -17.26
CA SER A 345 14.76 5.08 -18.46
C SER A 345 14.23 3.69 -18.16
N MET A 346 12.95 3.59 -17.82
CA MET A 346 12.25 2.31 -17.86
C MET A 346 11.18 2.36 -18.94
N SER A 347 11.29 1.45 -19.91
CA SER A 347 10.18 1.05 -20.76
C SER A 347 9.19 0.24 -19.92
N LEU A 348 7.95 0.71 -19.77
CA LEU A 348 6.89 0.06 -19.00
C LEU A 348 6.48 -1.33 -19.53
N HIS A 349 7.09 -1.82 -20.62
CA HIS A 349 6.70 -3.06 -21.28
C HIS A 349 6.94 -4.34 -20.44
N SER A 350 7.72 -4.23 -19.36
CA SER A 350 7.98 -5.33 -18.42
C SER A 350 6.90 -5.49 -17.34
N LEU A 351 5.92 -4.57 -17.25
CA LEU A 351 4.83 -4.65 -16.28
C LEU A 351 3.55 -5.16 -16.94
N ASN A 352 3.04 -6.27 -16.42
CA ASN A 352 1.90 -6.99 -16.92
C ASN A 352 0.65 -6.08 -16.84
N HIS A 353 -0.01 -5.80 -17.96
CA HIS A 353 -1.15 -4.87 -18.06
C HIS A 353 -2.32 -5.22 -17.12
N ASN A 354 -2.35 -6.47 -16.62
CA ASN A 354 -3.34 -7.02 -15.69
C ASN A 354 -3.08 -6.65 -14.21
N GLU A 355 -1.84 -6.37 -13.80
CA GLU A 355 -1.53 -6.07 -12.39
C GLU A 355 -1.95 -4.65 -11.98
N ILE A 356 -1.98 -3.71 -12.93
CA ILE A 356 -2.40 -2.31 -12.69
C ILE A 356 -3.93 -2.22 -12.53
N GLN A 357 -4.71 -3.04 -13.26
CA GLN A 357 -6.17 -3.11 -13.09
C GLN A 357 -6.56 -3.75 -11.75
N ASN A 358 -5.82 -4.76 -11.30
CA ASN A 358 -6.08 -5.40 -10.00
C ASN A 358 -5.79 -4.47 -8.81
N ASN A 359 -4.78 -3.60 -8.91
CA ASN A 359 -4.49 -2.62 -7.85
C ASN A 359 -5.47 -1.44 -7.81
N GLN A 360 -6.14 -1.11 -8.93
CA GLN A 360 -7.22 -0.12 -8.93
C GLN A 360 -8.48 -0.64 -8.22
N GLN A 361 -8.82 -1.93 -8.38
CA GLN A 361 -9.97 -2.52 -7.68
C GLN A 361 -9.75 -2.71 -6.16
N GLN A 362 -8.50 -2.92 -5.72
CA GLN A 362 -8.20 -3.00 -4.28
C GLN A 362 -8.17 -1.64 -3.58
N ASN A 363 -7.90 -0.55 -4.30
CA ASN A 363 -7.91 0.80 -3.72
C ASN A 363 -9.31 1.43 -3.67
N GLU A 364 -10.25 1.01 -4.53
CA GLU A 364 -11.66 1.42 -4.41
C GLU A 364 -12.35 0.79 -3.18
N GLN A 365 -11.93 -0.39 -2.73
CA GLN A 365 -12.47 -1.03 -1.52
C GLN A 365 -11.89 -0.50 -0.20
N ARG A 366 -10.85 0.34 -0.23
CA ARG A 366 -10.28 0.99 0.97
C ARG A 366 -10.90 2.36 1.27
N HIS A 367 -11.74 2.90 0.39
CA HIS A 367 -12.31 4.24 0.58
C HIS A 367 -13.63 4.29 1.37
N ASP A 368 -14.21 3.14 1.72
CA ASP A 368 -15.51 3.09 2.45
C ASP A 368 -15.39 2.82 3.96
N SER A 369 -14.18 2.79 4.53
CA SER A 369 -13.98 2.53 5.95
C SER A 369 -12.77 3.27 6.54
N GLU A 370 -12.82 4.60 6.58
CA GLU A 370 -11.95 5.42 7.45
C GLU A 370 -12.54 6.84 7.64
N ASP A 371 -13.76 6.90 8.18
CA ASP A 371 -14.21 8.07 8.96
C ASP A 371 -14.04 7.72 10.45
N LEU A 372 -13.37 8.60 11.19
CA LEU A 372 -12.93 8.51 12.59
C LEU A 372 -11.52 7.92 12.81
N ILE A 373 -10.50 8.78 12.82
CA ILE A 373 -9.53 8.98 13.92
C ILE A 373 -8.57 10.15 13.58
N ASN A 374 -8.63 11.19 14.43
CA ASN A 374 -7.69 12.28 14.72
C ASN A 374 -6.62 12.75 13.70
N ASP A 375 -6.77 14.05 13.37
CA ASP A 375 -5.71 15.07 13.29
C ASP A 375 -4.50 14.78 14.21
N GLN A 376 -3.34 14.47 13.61
CA GLN A 376 -1.99 14.98 13.97
C GLN A 376 -0.81 14.26 13.26
N THR A 377 -1.02 13.35 12.31
CA THR A 377 0.08 12.58 11.68
C THR A 377 0.44 12.94 10.22
N ASN A 378 -0.10 14.01 9.65
CA ASN A 378 0.16 14.39 8.24
C ASN A 378 1.30 15.41 8.00
N GLN A 379 2.24 15.55 8.94
CA GLN A 379 3.46 16.36 8.74
C GLN A 379 4.77 15.57 8.78
N GLN A 380 4.76 14.23 8.88
CA GLN A 380 5.99 13.43 8.96
C GLN A 380 6.17 12.33 7.89
N ASN A 381 5.23 12.17 6.95
CA ASN A 381 5.42 11.22 5.82
C ASN A 381 5.90 11.87 4.51
N ILE A 382 6.28 13.15 4.53
CA ILE A 382 7.00 13.83 3.43
C ILE A 382 8.44 14.08 3.88
N GLN A 383 9.13 13.03 4.31
CA GLN A 383 10.58 13.08 4.56
C GLN A 383 11.29 11.73 4.33
N ILE A 384 10.68 10.84 3.53
CA ILE A 384 11.28 9.56 3.14
C ILE A 384 11.18 9.41 1.62
N LEU A 385 11.92 10.24 0.88
CA LEU A 385 12.19 10.04 -0.55
C LEU A 385 13.64 10.41 -0.92
N GLY A 386 14.52 10.33 0.07
CA GLY A 386 15.95 10.49 -0.10
C GLY A 386 16.64 9.80 1.06
N MET A 387 17.03 8.54 0.89
CA MET A 387 18.23 7.93 1.48
C MET A 387 18.20 6.41 1.23
N ARG A 388 18.89 5.97 0.17
CA ARG A 388 19.92 4.90 0.27
C ARG A 388 20.56 4.63 -1.08
N GLY A 389 21.80 5.09 -1.22
CA GLY A 389 22.72 4.69 -2.30
C GLY A 389 23.61 5.83 -2.80
N GLY A 390 24.52 6.34 -1.97
CA GLY A 390 25.56 7.29 -2.38
C GLY A 390 25.53 8.62 -1.62
N ARG A 391 26.70 9.08 -1.18
CA ARG A 391 26.90 10.37 -0.50
C ARG A 391 26.72 11.53 -1.50
N GLY A 392 25.49 11.90 -1.86
CA GLY A 392 25.19 13.04 -2.74
C GLY A 392 23.86 13.70 -2.40
N GLY A 393 23.79 15.03 -2.45
CA GLY A 393 22.55 15.80 -2.23
C GLY A 393 21.48 15.61 -3.33
N PRO A 394 20.28 16.21 -3.19
CA PRO A 394 19.19 16.07 -4.16
C PRO A 394 19.61 16.60 -5.56
N PRO A 395 19.25 15.90 -6.65
CA PRO A 395 19.65 16.28 -8.00
C PRO A 395 18.99 17.60 -8.46
N VAL A 396 19.68 18.37 -9.31
CA VAL A 396 19.18 19.65 -9.88
C VAL A 396 18.02 19.44 -10.86
N GLN A 397 18.00 18.28 -11.53
CA GLN A 397 16.94 17.83 -12.42
C GLN A 397 16.58 16.37 -12.11
N SER A 398 15.30 16.05 -12.02
CA SER A 398 14.81 14.67 -11.91
C SER A 398 13.74 14.37 -12.95
N LYS A 399 13.61 13.10 -13.35
CA LYS A 399 12.57 12.63 -14.27
C LYS A 399 11.70 11.62 -13.53
N HIS A 400 10.38 11.82 -13.57
CA HIS A 400 9.40 10.96 -12.92
C HIS A 400 8.35 10.49 -13.93
N ILE A 401 7.79 9.31 -13.69
CA ILE A 401 6.63 8.80 -14.43
C ILE A 401 5.38 9.09 -13.60
N GLY A 402 4.35 9.62 -14.24
CA GLY A 402 3.06 9.88 -13.62
C GLY A 402 1.92 9.60 -14.57
N THR A 403 0.71 9.85 -14.11
CA THR A 403 -0.51 9.86 -14.91
C THR A 403 -1.17 11.22 -14.81
N LEU A 404 -1.69 11.70 -15.95
CA LEU A 404 -2.48 12.91 -16.10
C LEU A 404 -3.76 12.53 -16.82
N GLU A 405 -4.92 12.71 -16.19
CA GLU A 405 -6.23 12.36 -16.78
C GLU A 405 -6.24 10.93 -17.38
N GLN A 406 -5.71 9.95 -16.63
CA GLN A 406 -5.60 8.53 -17.03
C GLN A 406 -4.61 8.23 -18.17
N SER A 407 -3.86 9.21 -18.67
CA SER A 407 -2.78 9.02 -19.64
C SER A 407 -1.41 9.03 -18.96
N PHE A 408 -0.49 8.13 -19.35
CA PHE A 408 0.88 8.14 -18.84
C PHE A 408 1.67 9.35 -19.35
N VAL A 409 2.38 10.01 -18.44
CA VAL A 409 3.18 11.20 -18.70
C VAL A 409 4.58 11.06 -18.08
N ILE A 410 5.54 11.76 -18.66
CA ILE A 410 6.87 11.95 -18.07
C ILE A 410 6.99 13.39 -17.58
N ILE A 411 7.48 13.54 -16.35
CA ILE A 411 7.53 14.79 -15.60
C ILE A 411 9.00 15.11 -15.35
N GLU A 412 9.49 16.17 -15.96
CA GLU A 412 10.84 16.69 -15.71
C GLU A 412 10.76 17.79 -14.65
N CYS A 413 11.31 17.52 -13.46
CA CYS A 413 11.32 18.45 -12.34
C CYS A 413 12.63 19.25 -12.30
N TYR A 414 12.51 20.56 -12.08
CA TYR A 414 13.61 21.49 -11.91
C TYR A 414 13.46 22.27 -10.60
N ASN A 415 14.50 22.28 -9.79
CA ASN A 415 14.50 23.01 -8.51
C ASN A 415 14.73 24.51 -8.72
N LEU A 416 13.85 25.35 -8.15
CA LEU A 416 13.89 26.81 -8.22
C LEU A 416 14.31 27.41 -6.87
N LYS A 417 15.12 28.48 -6.90
CA LYS A 417 15.47 29.30 -5.73
C LYS A 417 14.38 30.31 -5.40
N GLU A 418 13.68 30.79 -6.41
CA GLU A 418 12.62 31.81 -6.31
C GLU A 418 11.45 31.46 -7.22
N LYS A 419 10.27 32.03 -6.92
CA LYS A 419 9.07 31.79 -7.71
C LYS A 419 9.26 32.25 -9.16
N LEU A 420 9.00 31.35 -10.09
CA LEU A 420 9.12 31.60 -11.52
C LEU A 420 8.11 32.65 -12.02
N SER A 421 8.56 33.54 -12.88
CA SER A 421 7.71 34.44 -13.67
C SER A 421 8.00 34.25 -15.15
N PHE A 422 6.95 34.20 -15.97
CA PHE A 422 7.04 34.05 -17.42
C PHE A 422 6.86 35.41 -18.08
N ASP A 423 7.79 35.78 -18.97
CA ASP A 423 7.58 36.96 -19.80
C ASP A 423 6.66 36.65 -21.00
N LYS A 424 6.26 37.68 -21.76
CA LYS A 424 5.35 37.51 -22.91
C LYS A 424 5.89 36.52 -23.95
N LYS A 425 7.21 36.45 -24.13
CA LYS A 425 7.84 35.55 -25.11
C LYS A 425 7.83 34.11 -24.61
N ASP A 426 8.13 33.91 -23.33
CA ASP A 426 8.09 32.62 -22.63
C ASP A 426 6.68 32.01 -22.73
N MET A 427 5.64 32.81 -22.46
CA MET A 427 4.25 32.39 -22.59
C MET A 427 3.85 32.03 -24.03
N GLN A 428 4.31 32.83 -25.01
CA GLN A 428 4.06 32.57 -26.42
C GLN A 428 4.74 31.27 -26.88
N LEU A 429 5.97 31.01 -26.43
CA LEU A 429 6.70 29.79 -26.74
C LEU A 429 6.01 28.55 -26.15
N LEU A 430 5.62 28.58 -24.87
CA LEU A 430 4.90 27.47 -24.22
C LEU A 430 3.56 27.18 -24.90
N PHE A 431 2.85 28.22 -25.35
CA PHE A 431 1.62 28.05 -26.12
C PHE A 431 1.88 27.41 -27.49
N GLN A 432 2.89 27.86 -28.21
CA GLN A 432 3.29 27.27 -29.49
C GLN A 432 3.70 25.81 -29.33
N MET A 433 4.48 25.48 -28.29
CA MET A 433 4.88 24.10 -27.98
C MET A 433 3.67 23.19 -27.77
N LYS A 434 2.61 23.68 -27.10
CA LYS A 434 1.39 22.91 -26.85
C LYS A 434 0.50 22.71 -28.08
N GLN A 435 0.51 23.67 -29.02
CA GLN A 435 -0.32 23.60 -30.23
C GLN A 435 0.27 22.69 -31.32
N ILE A 436 1.56 22.41 -31.23
CA ILE A 436 2.26 21.70 -32.27
C ILE A 436 1.93 20.21 -32.24
N VAL A 437 1.47 19.69 -33.38
CA VAL A 437 1.13 18.29 -33.59
C VAL A 437 1.83 17.80 -34.86
N HIS A 438 2.63 16.76 -34.72
CA HIS A 438 3.33 16.11 -35.83
C HIS A 438 3.71 14.68 -35.41
N ASP A 439 3.76 13.76 -36.38
CA ASP A 439 3.98 12.33 -36.10
C ASP A 439 5.30 12.07 -35.36
N ASN A 440 6.35 12.82 -35.70
CA ASN A 440 7.69 12.71 -35.12
C ASN A 440 7.99 13.74 -34.01
N ILE A 441 6.97 14.35 -33.41
CA ILE A 441 7.11 15.28 -32.29
C ILE A 441 6.36 14.72 -31.08
N ASN A 442 7.03 14.66 -29.92
CA ASN A 442 6.38 14.22 -28.69
C ASN A 442 5.49 15.35 -28.16
N PRO A 443 4.19 15.11 -27.91
CA PRO A 443 3.30 16.15 -27.42
C PRO A 443 3.74 16.72 -26.06
N PHE A 444 3.89 18.05 -26.02
CA PHE A 444 4.07 18.81 -24.80
C PHE A 444 2.69 19.10 -24.18
N LEU A 445 2.47 18.63 -22.95
CA LEU A 445 1.15 18.70 -22.30
C LEU A 445 0.99 19.99 -21.48
N GLY A 446 2.09 20.44 -20.88
CA GLY A 446 2.13 21.70 -20.16
C GLY A 446 3.24 21.78 -19.10
N VAL A 447 3.15 22.83 -18.28
CA VAL A 447 3.99 23.04 -17.11
C VAL A 447 3.15 23.14 -15.85
N CYS A 448 3.64 22.57 -14.76
CA CYS A 448 3.11 22.79 -13.41
C CYS A 448 4.12 23.65 -12.61
N VAL A 449 3.61 24.72 -12.02
CA VAL A 449 4.36 25.71 -11.21
C VAL A 449 3.62 26.01 -9.89
N ASP A 450 2.82 25.05 -9.42
CA ASP A 450 2.01 25.21 -8.20
C ASP A 450 2.89 25.32 -6.95
N ARG A 451 4.03 24.62 -6.96
CA ARG A 451 5.06 24.71 -5.92
C ARG A 451 5.98 25.91 -6.19
N PRO A 452 6.26 26.76 -5.19
CA PRO A 452 7.08 27.96 -5.40
C PRO A 452 8.55 27.67 -5.74
N ASN A 453 9.05 26.50 -5.35
CA ASN A 453 10.46 26.12 -5.47
C ASN A 453 10.68 25.01 -6.51
N GLU A 454 9.69 24.67 -7.33
CA GLU A 454 9.79 23.56 -8.28
C GLU A 454 9.02 23.88 -9.57
N LEU A 455 9.66 23.63 -10.71
CA LEU A 455 9.05 23.67 -12.04
C LEU A 455 8.95 22.23 -12.55
N MET A 456 7.75 21.81 -12.95
CA MET A 456 7.52 20.51 -13.59
C MET A 456 7.14 20.72 -15.05
N VAL A 457 7.92 20.15 -15.97
CA VAL A 457 7.64 20.14 -17.41
C VAL A 457 7.06 18.78 -17.78
N ILE A 458 5.88 18.76 -18.38
CA ILE A 458 5.10 17.53 -18.57
C ILE A 458 5.01 17.19 -20.05
N TRP A 459 5.49 16.01 -20.39
CA TRP A 459 5.47 15.45 -21.73
C TRP A 459 4.67 14.15 -21.75
N ARG A 460 4.13 13.78 -22.92
CA ARG A 460 3.53 12.47 -23.10
C ARG A 460 4.58 11.37 -22.93
N TYR A 461 4.22 10.30 -22.22
CA TYR A 461 5.11 9.15 -22.04
C TYR A 461 5.13 8.25 -23.28
N CYS A 462 6.32 7.77 -23.64
CA CYS A 462 6.56 6.86 -24.77
C CYS A 462 7.05 5.51 -24.24
N PHE A 463 6.23 4.46 -24.41
CA PHE A 463 6.40 3.16 -23.74
C PHE A 463 7.67 2.39 -24.08
N ARG A 464 8.32 2.66 -25.23
CA ARG A 464 9.54 1.96 -25.66
C ARG A 464 10.82 2.63 -25.14
N GLY A 465 10.72 3.77 -24.46
CA GLY A 465 11.88 4.48 -23.92
C GLY A 465 12.56 5.39 -24.93
N THR A 466 13.86 5.65 -24.73
CA THR A 466 14.66 6.56 -25.56
C THR A 466 15.49 5.80 -26.61
N LEU A 467 15.93 6.51 -27.65
CA LEU A 467 16.87 5.96 -28.63
C LEU A 467 18.21 5.57 -27.98
N GLU A 468 18.64 6.30 -26.95
CA GLU A 468 19.85 6.00 -26.20
C GLU A 468 19.77 4.61 -25.54
N ASP A 469 18.65 4.29 -24.90
CA ASP A 469 18.43 2.99 -24.24
C ASP A 469 18.41 1.84 -25.26
N LEU A 470 17.87 2.10 -26.46
CA LEU A 470 17.81 1.12 -27.54
C LEU A 470 19.20 0.86 -28.16
N LEU A 471 20.00 1.90 -28.37
CA LEU A 471 21.34 1.79 -28.94
C LEU A 471 22.34 1.19 -27.94
N PHE A 472 22.21 1.57 -26.66
CA PHE A 472 23.13 1.23 -25.57
C PHE A 472 22.37 0.60 -24.39
N PRO A 473 21.84 -0.63 -24.53
CA PRO A 473 21.15 -1.30 -23.44
C PRO A 473 22.10 -1.49 -22.25
N SER A 474 21.68 -1.06 -21.07
CA SER A 474 22.45 -1.21 -19.85
C SER A 474 22.50 -2.70 -19.46
N ASN A 475 23.68 -3.32 -19.48
CA ASN A 475 23.89 -4.64 -18.89
C ASN A 475 23.78 -4.52 -17.35
N LYS A 476 22.56 -4.52 -16.82
CA LYS A 476 22.31 -4.75 -15.39
C LYS A 476 21.76 -6.16 -15.23
N GLU A 477 22.50 -6.97 -14.50
CA GLU A 477 22.27 -8.39 -14.29
C GLU A 477 20.85 -8.71 -13.81
N THR A 478 20.31 -9.77 -14.41
CA THR A 478 19.11 -10.48 -14.01
C THR A 478 19.16 -10.88 -12.53
N ALA A 479 18.23 -10.37 -11.72
CA ALA A 479 17.89 -11.01 -10.44
C ALA A 479 17.12 -12.32 -10.72
N PRO A 480 17.44 -13.43 -10.05
CA PRO A 480 16.80 -14.71 -10.30
C PRO A 480 15.43 -14.76 -9.60
N GLY A 481 14.33 -14.86 -10.34
CA GLY A 481 13.04 -15.23 -9.74
C GLY A 481 11.76 -14.56 -10.25
N ALA A 482 11.64 -14.15 -11.52
CA ALA A 482 10.34 -13.77 -12.08
C ALA A 482 10.03 -14.59 -13.36
N PRO A 483 8.85 -15.21 -13.48
CA PRO A 483 8.51 -16.07 -14.60
C PRO A 483 8.00 -15.28 -15.82
N GLY A 484 8.56 -15.60 -16.99
CA GLY A 484 7.89 -15.59 -18.30
C GLY A 484 7.17 -14.32 -18.77
N GLY A 485 7.88 -13.46 -19.51
CA GLY A 485 7.30 -12.41 -20.37
C GLY A 485 8.08 -12.29 -21.67
N ILE A 486 7.44 -12.69 -22.77
CA ILE A 486 7.90 -12.88 -24.16
C ILE A 486 8.99 -11.89 -24.61
N GLY A 487 10.19 -12.42 -24.88
CA GLY A 487 11.29 -11.67 -25.52
C GLY A 487 12.71 -12.14 -25.23
N ALA A 488 12.92 -13.05 -24.27
CA ALA A 488 14.23 -13.65 -24.01
C ALA A 488 14.07 -15.06 -23.39
N SER A 489 13.85 -16.06 -24.24
CA SER A 489 14.21 -17.44 -23.87
C SER A 489 14.45 -18.27 -25.13
N VAL A 490 15.71 -18.55 -25.43
CA VAL A 490 16.08 -19.79 -26.10
C VAL A 490 17.24 -20.35 -25.30
N ALA A 491 16.94 -21.41 -24.54
CA ALA A 491 17.92 -22.22 -23.85
C ALA A 491 18.92 -22.79 -24.88
N SER A 492 20.20 -22.68 -24.58
CA SER A 492 21.25 -23.44 -25.24
C SER A 492 21.05 -24.92 -24.90
N LEU A 493 20.42 -25.67 -25.79
CA LEU A 493 20.47 -27.13 -25.80
C LEU A 493 21.80 -27.56 -26.42
N THR A 494 22.67 -28.15 -25.61
CA THR A 494 23.87 -28.85 -26.07
C THR A 494 23.49 -30.28 -26.46
N SER A 495 23.60 -30.63 -27.75
CA SER A 495 23.69 -32.03 -28.20
C SER A 495 25.15 -32.44 -28.33
N GLU A 496 25.46 -33.70 -28.01
CA GLU A 496 26.80 -34.29 -27.89
C GLU A 496 27.58 -34.48 -29.21
N GLU A 497 27.13 -33.94 -30.33
CA GLU A 497 27.90 -33.98 -31.58
C GLU A 497 28.28 -32.55 -31.99
N GLY A 498 29.58 -32.27 -31.97
CA GLY A 498 30.19 -30.94 -32.12
C GLY A 498 29.99 -30.27 -33.47
N ILE A 499 28.77 -29.80 -33.74
CA ILE A 499 28.46 -28.83 -34.79
C ILE A 499 27.73 -27.66 -34.12
N THR A 500 28.48 -26.63 -33.77
CA THR A 500 27.91 -25.35 -33.32
C THR A 500 27.33 -24.64 -34.53
N ILE A 501 26.07 -24.90 -34.88
CA ILE A 501 25.34 -24.00 -35.78
C ILE A 501 25.11 -22.70 -35.01
N ARG A 502 26.04 -21.75 -35.15
CA ARG A 502 25.82 -20.36 -34.75
C ARG A 502 24.76 -19.79 -35.69
N THR A 503 23.49 -19.97 -35.35
CA THR A 503 22.41 -19.14 -35.90
C THR A 503 22.78 -17.68 -35.68
N ARG A 504 22.73 -16.89 -36.76
CA ARG A 504 23.01 -15.44 -36.76
C ARG A 504 22.41 -14.80 -35.52
N ARG A 505 23.22 -14.07 -34.75
CA ARG A 505 22.71 -13.13 -33.75
C ARG A 505 21.67 -12.26 -34.45
N ASN A 506 20.40 -12.36 -34.03
CA ASN A 506 19.38 -11.38 -34.42
C ASN A 506 19.78 -10.06 -33.75
N ASP A 507 20.49 -9.20 -34.48
CA ASP A 507 20.77 -7.84 -34.08
C ASP A 507 19.45 -7.07 -33.94
N PRO A 508 19.15 -6.43 -32.79
CA PRO A 508 17.86 -5.81 -32.54
C PRO A 508 17.58 -4.55 -33.39
N ILE A 509 18.58 -4.01 -34.10
CA ILE A 509 18.47 -2.82 -34.95
C ILE A 509 19.10 -3.14 -36.32
N ASP A 510 18.31 -3.77 -37.19
CA ASP A 510 18.64 -3.96 -38.60
C ASP A 510 18.76 -2.59 -39.32
N ILE A 511 19.40 -2.55 -40.51
CA ILE A 511 19.56 -1.35 -41.35
C ILE A 511 18.23 -0.60 -41.55
N ASN A 512 17.14 -1.37 -41.54
CA ASN A 512 15.78 -0.89 -41.66
C ASN A 512 15.39 0.07 -40.51
N PHE A 513 15.68 -0.30 -39.27
CA PHE A 513 15.47 0.56 -38.11
C PHE A 513 16.36 1.80 -38.12
N LYS A 514 17.65 1.64 -38.50
CA LYS A 514 18.58 2.77 -38.63
C LYS A 514 18.04 3.81 -39.60
N SER A 515 17.62 3.38 -40.79
CA SER A 515 17.04 4.27 -41.81
C SER A 515 15.79 4.99 -41.30
N ALA A 516 14.88 4.24 -40.68
CA ALA A 516 13.62 4.80 -40.23
C ALA A 516 13.76 5.80 -39.07
N PHE A 517 14.61 5.52 -38.08
CA PHE A 517 14.88 6.47 -36.99
C PHE A 517 15.58 7.74 -37.51
N VAL A 518 16.56 7.61 -38.42
CA VAL A 518 17.20 8.76 -39.06
C VAL A 518 16.15 9.61 -39.79
N ARG A 519 15.27 8.98 -40.58
CA ARG A 519 14.20 9.67 -41.30
C ARG A 519 13.21 10.36 -40.36
N ASP A 520 12.82 9.71 -39.27
CA ASP A 520 11.89 10.25 -38.28
C ASP A 520 12.49 11.45 -37.53
N ILE A 521 13.78 11.38 -37.14
CA ILE A 521 14.49 12.53 -36.55
C ILE A 521 14.50 13.71 -37.53
N ILE A 522 14.84 13.47 -38.80
CA ILE A 522 14.93 14.54 -39.80
C ILE A 522 13.55 15.16 -40.07
N LYS A 523 12.49 14.35 -40.17
CA LYS A 523 11.11 14.86 -40.31
C LYS A 523 10.72 15.72 -39.10
N GLY A 524 11.06 15.29 -37.89
CA GLY A 524 10.84 16.08 -36.69
C GLY A 524 11.61 17.41 -36.71
N LEU A 525 12.90 17.39 -37.09
CA LEU A 525 13.73 18.59 -37.16
C LEU A 525 13.28 19.56 -38.26
N ASP A 526 12.98 19.08 -39.47
CA ASP A 526 12.48 19.90 -40.58
C ASP A 526 11.18 20.61 -40.19
N PHE A 527 10.30 19.89 -39.49
CA PHE A 527 9.08 20.46 -38.97
C PHE A 527 9.33 21.49 -37.84
N ILE A 528 10.21 21.22 -36.87
CA ILE A 528 10.58 22.23 -35.84
C ILE A 528 11.20 23.48 -36.48
N HIS A 529 12.10 23.30 -37.45
CA HIS A 529 12.83 24.37 -38.13
C HIS A 529 11.91 25.28 -38.97
N SER A 530 10.86 24.71 -39.56
CA SER A 530 9.84 25.46 -40.29
C SER A 530 8.70 25.99 -39.40
N SER A 531 8.55 25.46 -38.18
CA SER A 531 7.54 25.91 -37.22
C SER A 531 7.89 27.26 -36.57
N SER A 532 6.92 27.81 -35.83
CA SER A 532 7.13 29.02 -35.02
C SER A 532 8.11 28.84 -33.86
N ILE A 533 8.44 27.61 -33.48
CA ILE A 533 9.50 27.35 -32.48
C ILE A 533 10.84 27.78 -33.08
N GLY A 534 11.15 27.36 -34.31
CA GLY A 534 12.34 27.74 -35.06
C GLY A 534 13.54 26.79 -34.91
N TYR A 535 13.82 26.24 -33.72
CA TYR A 535 14.88 25.24 -33.48
C TYR A 535 14.65 24.46 -32.19
N HIS A 536 15.22 23.26 -32.08
CA HIS A 536 15.08 22.35 -30.93
C HIS A 536 15.94 22.79 -29.74
N GLY A 537 17.24 23.01 -29.95
CA GLY A 537 18.16 23.67 -29.01
C GLY A 537 18.69 22.81 -27.87
N ALA A 538 18.39 21.51 -27.85
CA ALA A 538 18.89 20.54 -26.86
C ALA A 538 18.72 19.11 -27.38
N LEU A 539 18.91 18.88 -28.68
CA LEU A 539 18.70 17.56 -29.28
C LEU A 539 19.75 16.57 -28.77
N THR A 540 19.31 15.44 -28.20
CA THR A 540 20.15 14.35 -27.70
C THR A 540 19.50 13.00 -28.00
N SER A 541 20.25 11.90 -27.96
CA SER A 541 19.65 10.56 -28.12
C SER A 541 18.68 10.23 -26.97
N SER A 542 18.92 10.74 -25.75
CA SER A 542 18.00 10.68 -24.59
C SER A 542 16.66 11.40 -24.80
N ARG A 543 16.59 12.35 -25.75
CA ARG A 543 15.39 13.14 -26.09
C ARG A 543 14.67 12.66 -27.35
N CYS A 544 15.24 11.68 -28.03
CA CYS A 544 14.59 10.94 -29.12
C CYS A 544 13.81 9.77 -28.51
N LEU A 545 12.48 9.91 -28.40
CA LEU A 545 11.62 8.92 -27.76
C LEU A 545 11.00 7.98 -28.79
N ILE A 546 10.74 6.73 -28.40
CA ILE A 546 10.14 5.73 -29.29
C ILE A 546 8.75 5.38 -28.77
N ASP A 547 7.72 5.58 -29.59
CA ASP A 547 6.34 5.27 -29.21
C ASP A 547 5.99 3.79 -29.36
N SER A 548 4.74 3.41 -29.08
CA SER A 548 4.27 2.03 -29.19
C SER A 548 4.32 1.47 -30.62
N HIS A 549 4.36 2.33 -31.64
CA HIS A 549 4.35 1.98 -33.07
C HIS A 549 5.74 2.05 -33.70
N TRP A 550 6.81 2.13 -32.90
CA TRP A 550 8.20 2.28 -33.37
C TRP A 550 8.45 3.56 -34.17
N ILE A 551 7.64 4.59 -33.94
CA ILE A 551 7.86 5.93 -34.51
C ILE A 551 8.71 6.72 -33.53
N LEU A 552 9.81 7.29 -34.04
CA LEU A 552 10.67 8.16 -33.23
C LEU A 552 10.07 9.57 -33.16
N LYS A 553 9.97 10.09 -31.93
CA LYS A 553 9.41 11.40 -31.60
C LYS A 553 10.42 12.26 -30.84
N LEU A 554 10.64 13.49 -31.29
CA LEU A 554 11.52 14.44 -30.61
C LEU A 554 10.83 15.11 -29.42
N SER A 555 11.52 15.20 -28.29
CA SER A 555 11.06 15.81 -27.04
C SER A 555 12.07 16.82 -26.50
N GLY A 556 11.68 17.66 -25.54
CA GLY A 556 12.61 18.62 -24.93
C GLY A 556 12.96 19.81 -25.84
N PHE A 557 12.21 20.03 -26.93
CA PHE A 557 12.33 21.22 -27.77
C PHE A 557 11.81 22.46 -27.03
N GLY A 558 12.38 23.62 -27.29
CA GLY A 558 11.91 24.91 -26.76
C GLY A 558 12.24 25.18 -25.28
N THR A 559 12.29 24.15 -24.43
CA THR A 559 12.56 24.28 -22.98
C THR A 559 13.95 24.83 -22.70
N SER A 560 14.96 24.44 -23.48
CA SER A 560 16.35 24.83 -23.25
C SER A 560 16.57 26.35 -23.27
N ARG A 561 15.83 27.08 -24.13
CA ARG A 561 15.86 28.55 -24.20
C ARG A 561 15.52 29.20 -22.87
N MET A 562 14.47 28.69 -22.22
CA MET A 562 13.97 29.19 -20.95
C MET A 562 14.90 28.76 -19.80
N LEU A 563 15.38 27.51 -19.82
CA LEU A 563 16.29 26.99 -18.80
C LEU A 563 17.61 27.74 -18.74
N TYR A 564 18.26 28.05 -19.88
CA TYR A 564 19.51 28.83 -19.89
C TYR A 564 19.31 30.24 -19.34
N LYS A 565 18.21 30.90 -19.73
CA LYS A 565 17.83 32.24 -19.24
C LYS A 565 17.59 32.24 -17.73
N TRP A 566 16.84 31.28 -17.20
CA TRP A 566 16.54 31.19 -15.77
C TRP A 566 17.74 30.77 -14.93
N ARG A 567 18.67 29.98 -15.50
CA ARG A 567 19.94 29.66 -14.86
C ARG A 567 20.80 30.90 -14.69
N PHE A 568 20.88 31.75 -15.73
CA PHE A 568 21.59 33.02 -15.65
C PHE A 568 21.02 33.96 -14.60
N ASN A 569 19.70 34.11 -14.56
CA ASN A 569 19.01 34.97 -13.60
C ASN A 569 19.03 34.41 -12.16
N ASN A 570 19.79 33.34 -11.91
CA ASN A 570 19.91 32.69 -10.61
C ASN A 570 18.57 32.17 -10.04
N ILE A 571 17.61 31.90 -10.92
CA ILE A 571 16.28 31.37 -10.56
C ILE A 571 16.35 29.86 -10.36
N LEU A 572 17.13 29.14 -11.17
CA LEU A 572 17.35 27.68 -11.02
C LEU A 572 18.39 27.38 -9.93
N SER A 573 18.13 26.37 -9.10
CA SER A 573 19.06 25.92 -8.05
C SER A 573 20.32 25.29 -8.63
N ASN A 574 21.50 25.61 -8.07
CA ASN A 574 22.79 25.03 -8.49
C ASN A 574 23.08 23.69 -7.81
N GLY A 575 22.18 23.20 -6.97
CA GLY A 575 22.45 22.10 -6.03
C GLY A 575 22.98 22.63 -4.69
N ASP A 576 23.34 21.72 -3.79
CA ASP A 576 23.90 22.07 -2.49
C ASP A 576 25.36 22.50 -2.60
N ARG A 577 25.87 23.29 -1.63
CA ARG A 577 27.26 23.81 -1.61
C ARG A 577 28.35 22.73 -1.72
N GLN A 578 28.03 21.46 -1.49
CA GLN A 578 28.95 20.32 -1.60
C GLN A 578 28.86 19.58 -2.95
N PHE A 579 27.77 19.76 -3.71
CA PHE A 579 27.48 19.04 -4.94
C PHE A 579 26.79 19.96 -5.95
N ILE A 580 27.58 20.78 -6.63
CA ILE A 580 27.08 21.63 -7.72
C ILE A 580 26.94 20.79 -8.99
N GLN A 581 25.74 20.77 -9.57
CA GLN A 581 25.48 20.06 -10.83
C GLN A 581 25.29 21.05 -11.99
N PRO A 582 25.92 20.80 -13.16
CA PRO A 582 25.71 21.60 -14.35
C PRO A 582 24.30 21.39 -14.92
N LEU A 583 23.74 22.41 -15.57
CA LEU A 583 22.43 22.33 -16.23
C LEU A 583 22.46 21.37 -17.44
N ILE A 584 23.56 21.35 -18.19
CA ILE A 584 23.83 20.35 -19.22
C ILE A 584 24.70 19.26 -18.57
N PRO A 585 24.19 18.02 -18.45
CA PRO A 585 24.97 16.90 -17.94
C PRO A 585 26.23 16.64 -18.78
N ASN A 586 27.32 16.23 -18.11
CA ASN A 586 28.61 15.99 -18.80
C ASN A 586 28.52 14.92 -19.89
N ASN A 587 27.66 13.90 -19.71
CA ASN A 587 27.40 12.84 -20.69
C ASN A 587 26.51 13.29 -21.87
N GLU A 588 25.94 14.50 -21.84
CA GLU A 588 25.18 15.08 -22.94
C GLU A 588 25.93 16.23 -23.62
N LEU A 589 27.08 16.66 -23.08
CA LEU A 589 27.79 17.87 -23.55
C LEU A 589 28.28 17.72 -25.00
N HIS A 590 28.60 16.50 -25.45
CA HIS A 590 29.11 16.22 -26.80
C HIS A 590 28.09 16.49 -27.92
N TYR A 591 26.78 16.51 -27.63
CA TYR A 591 25.75 16.85 -28.63
C TYR A 591 25.70 18.34 -28.96
N TYR A 592 26.26 19.20 -28.09
CA TYR A 592 26.21 20.65 -28.26
C TYR A 592 27.43 21.15 -29.03
N ALA A 593 27.23 21.96 -30.07
CA ALA A 593 28.33 22.43 -30.91
C ALA A 593 29.34 23.31 -30.14
N PRO A 594 30.65 23.29 -30.47
CA PRO A 594 31.66 24.10 -29.78
C PRO A 594 31.35 25.60 -29.75
N GLU A 595 30.87 26.14 -30.86
CA GLU A 595 30.46 27.54 -30.94
C GLU A 595 29.16 27.83 -30.19
N PHE A 596 28.26 26.85 -30.03
CA PHE A 596 27.11 26.99 -29.14
C PHE A 596 27.56 27.06 -27.68
N ARG A 597 28.47 26.20 -27.23
CA ARG A 597 29.01 26.24 -25.86
C ARG A 597 29.62 27.62 -25.54
N THR A 598 30.43 28.13 -26.48
CA THR A 598 31.01 29.48 -26.40
C THR A 598 29.93 30.56 -26.41
N ALA A 599 28.96 30.45 -27.31
CA ALA A 599 27.91 31.44 -27.48
C ALA A 599 26.89 31.43 -26.34
N VAL A 600 26.60 30.29 -25.70
CA VAL A 600 25.77 30.21 -24.49
C VAL A 600 26.45 30.93 -23.35
N ARG A 601 27.74 30.67 -23.07
CA ARG A 601 28.48 31.42 -22.05
C ARG A 601 28.46 32.93 -22.32
N ALA A 602 28.67 33.35 -23.57
CA ALA A 602 28.66 34.76 -23.95
C ALA A 602 27.26 35.41 -23.97
N ALA A 603 26.23 34.68 -24.40
CA ALA A 603 24.85 35.14 -24.51
C ALA A 603 24.20 35.29 -23.13
N VAL A 604 24.53 34.38 -22.23
CA VAL A 604 24.19 34.41 -20.80
C VAL A 604 24.69 35.71 -20.19
N LEU A 605 25.96 36.09 -20.40
CA LEU A 605 26.53 37.35 -19.91
C LEU A 605 25.93 38.62 -20.54
N ARG A 606 25.35 38.54 -21.75
CA ARG A 606 24.85 39.69 -22.53
C ARG A 606 23.32 39.72 -22.71
N ASN A 607 22.59 38.79 -22.09
CA ASN A 607 21.16 38.56 -22.25
C ASN A 607 20.69 38.56 -23.72
N LYS A 608 21.43 37.86 -24.60
CA LYS A 608 21.16 37.83 -26.05
C LYS A 608 20.47 36.51 -26.44
N GLU A 609 19.33 36.59 -27.12
CA GLU A 609 18.69 35.40 -27.71
C GLU A 609 19.46 34.91 -28.94
N PHE A 610 19.54 33.60 -29.11
CA PHE A 610 20.07 33.01 -30.35
C PHE A 610 19.14 33.29 -31.51
N SER A 611 19.70 33.57 -32.68
CA SER A 611 18.89 33.65 -33.88
C SER A 611 18.35 32.27 -34.25
N ASN A 612 17.23 32.21 -34.96
CA ASN A 612 16.70 30.94 -35.45
C ASN A 612 17.72 30.21 -36.33
N PHE A 613 18.47 30.97 -37.14
CA PHE A 613 19.53 30.42 -37.99
C PHE A 613 20.63 29.75 -37.15
N ASP A 614 21.15 30.43 -36.12
CA ASP A 614 22.18 29.86 -35.25
C ASP A 614 21.68 28.58 -34.57
N GLY A 615 20.48 28.62 -33.98
CA GLY A 615 19.89 27.46 -33.31
C GLY A 615 19.67 26.27 -34.24
N GLN A 616 19.22 26.51 -35.48
CA GLN A 616 19.09 25.46 -36.50
C GLN A 616 20.45 24.83 -36.82
N THR A 617 21.49 25.65 -37.00
CA THR A 617 22.84 25.10 -37.25
C THR A 617 23.37 24.27 -36.08
N TYR A 618 23.00 24.59 -34.84
CA TYR A 618 23.37 23.80 -33.67
C TYR A 618 22.62 22.47 -33.59
N ASP A 619 21.34 22.45 -33.95
CA ASP A 619 20.58 21.20 -34.06
C ASP A 619 21.19 20.25 -35.10
N MET A 620 21.70 20.79 -36.22
CA MET A 620 22.31 19.97 -37.27
C MET A 620 23.64 19.35 -36.83
N TYR A 621 24.37 20.00 -35.93
CA TYR A 621 25.54 19.41 -35.27
C TYR A 621 25.12 18.25 -34.36
N ALA A 622 24.12 18.47 -33.51
CA ALA A 622 23.57 17.44 -32.63
C ALA A 622 23.02 16.24 -33.43
N PHE A 623 22.37 16.49 -34.57
CA PHE A 623 21.95 15.45 -35.50
C PHE A 623 23.15 14.66 -36.04
N GLY A 624 24.25 15.33 -36.41
CA GLY A 624 25.48 14.64 -36.82
C GLY A 624 26.04 13.72 -35.75
N ALA A 625 25.95 14.13 -34.48
CA ALA A 625 26.34 13.31 -33.34
C ALA A 625 25.43 12.07 -33.19
N ILE A 626 24.11 12.25 -33.24
CA ILE A 626 23.15 11.13 -33.15
C ILE A 626 23.26 10.20 -34.37
N LEU A 627 23.51 10.76 -35.57
CA LEU A 627 23.72 9.97 -36.78
C LEU A 627 24.96 9.08 -36.66
N TYR A 628 26.05 9.60 -36.07
CA TYR A 628 27.21 8.77 -35.74
C TYR A 628 26.84 7.63 -34.79
N GLU A 629 26.10 7.91 -33.73
CA GLU A 629 25.67 6.89 -32.76
C GLU A 629 24.79 5.81 -33.39
N ILE A 630 23.87 6.17 -34.29
CA ILE A 630 23.00 5.22 -35.01
C ILE A 630 23.82 4.36 -36.00
N LEU A 631 24.74 4.97 -36.76
CA LEU A 631 25.48 4.29 -37.81
C LEU A 631 26.54 3.36 -37.24
N TYR A 632 27.36 3.85 -36.31
CA TYR A 632 28.49 3.12 -35.72
C TYR A 632 28.14 2.35 -34.45
N ARG A 633 26.95 2.57 -33.85
CA ARG A 633 26.50 1.94 -32.60
C ARG A 633 27.53 2.10 -31.46
N ARG A 634 28.14 3.27 -31.40
CA ARG A 634 29.13 3.64 -30.39
C ARG A 634 28.83 5.04 -29.90
N ARG A 635 29.00 5.26 -28.59
CA ARG A 635 28.97 6.61 -28.04
C ARG A 635 30.15 7.38 -28.61
N ILE A 636 29.95 8.66 -28.87
CA ILE A 636 31.03 9.54 -29.34
C ILE A 636 32.09 9.73 -28.26
N VAL A 637 31.67 9.75 -27.01
CA VAL A 637 32.54 9.85 -25.83
C VAL A 637 32.17 8.73 -24.88
N GLU A 638 33.15 7.89 -24.52
CA GLU A 638 33.03 6.85 -23.49
C GLU A 638 33.37 7.47 -22.14
N THR A 639 32.44 8.23 -21.54
CA THR A 639 32.68 8.90 -20.26
C THR A 639 31.72 8.42 -19.19
N GLU A 640 32.06 7.29 -18.58
CA GLU A 640 31.69 7.04 -17.19
C GLU A 640 32.81 7.62 -16.30
N ASN A 641 32.46 8.55 -15.41
CA ASN A 641 33.28 9.00 -14.27
C ASN A 641 34.36 10.07 -14.52
N TYR A 642 33.93 11.33 -14.73
CA TYR A 642 34.73 12.50 -14.29
C TYR A 642 34.39 12.93 -12.84
N SER A 643 33.69 12.08 -12.07
CA SER A 643 33.15 12.40 -10.75
C SER A 643 33.92 11.80 -9.57
N GLU A 644 35.15 11.36 -9.74
CA GLU A 644 35.96 10.88 -8.62
C GLU A 644 37.42 11.32 -8.79
N GLY A 645 37.84 12.42 -8.13
CA GLY A 645 39.28 12.63 -7.97
C GLY A 645 39.81 14.00 -7.58
N THR A 646 39.09 15.11 -7.74
CA THR A 646 39.64 16.42 -7.37
C THR A 646 38.72 17.19 -6.44
N ASN A 647 39.32 17.69 -5.36
CA ASN A 647 38.69 18.49 -4.32
C ASN A 647 37.71 19.50 -4.95
N GLY A 648 36.44 19.44 -4.54
CA GLY A 648 35.30 20.18 -5.11
C GLY A 648 35.31 21.70 -4.93
N LEU A 649 36.46 22.35 -5.07
CA LEU A 649 36.65 23.79 -4.94
C LEU A 649 37.34 24.42 -6.17
N GLU A 650 38.03 23.66 -7.03
CA GLU A 650 38.78 24.23 -8.16
C GLU A 650 38.10 24.07 -9.54
N ALA A 651 36.99 23.33 -9.64
CA ALA A 651 36.33 23.02 -10.93
C ALA A 651 35.22 24.01 -11.37
N LEU A 652 35.10 25.16 -10.71
CA LEU A 652 34.01 26.12 -10.90
C LEU A 652 34.54 27.55 -11.01
N GLU A 653 35.33 27.83 -12.05
CA GLU A 653 35.63 29.23 -12.44
C GLU A 653 34.44 29.91 -13.14
N ASP A 654 33.40 29.15 -13.55
CA ASP A 654 32.19 29.70 -14.16
C ASP A 654 31.05 29.85 -13.13
N ASP A 655 30.80 31.08 -12.67
CA ASP A 655 29.73 31.44 -11.71
C ASP A 655 28.31 30.95 -12.10
N VAL A 656 28.07 30.64 -13.39
CA VAL A 656 26.73 30.32 -13.93
C VAL A 656 26.43 28.82 -13.97
N CYS A 657 27.43 27.94 -13.87
CA CYS A 657 27.26 26.48 -13.76
C CYS A 657 26.35 25.86 -14.86
N ILE A 658 26.54 26.24 -16.14
CA ILE A 658 25.75 25.72 -17.26
C ILE A 658 26.27 24.35 -17.71
N PHE A 659 27.59 24.23 -17.90
CA PHE A 659 28.30 22.98 -18.17
C PHE A 659 29.71 23.08 -17.57
N SER A 660 30.36 21.93 -17.36
CA SER A 660 31.70 21.88 -16.76
C SER A 660 32.78 22.27 -17.77
N ALA A 661 33.64 23.25 -17.42
CA ALA A 661 34.81 23.61 -18.24
C ALA A 661 35.81 22.44 -18.35
N ALA A 662 35.99 21.67 -17.28
CA ALA A 662 36.81 20.46 -17.29
C ALA A 662 36.24 19.40 -18.25
N ALA A 663 34.92 19.19 -18.28
CA ALA A 663 34.32 18.26 -19.22
C ALA A 663 34.47 18.72 -20.68
N GLU A 664 34.46 20.03 -20.93
CA GLU A 664 34.63 20.59 -22.27
C GLU A 664 36.05 20.38 -22.85
N GLU A 665 37.08 20.51 -22.02
CA GLU A 665 38.49 20.30 -22.42
C GLU A 665 38.74 18.86 -22.91
N HIS A 666 37.99 17.89 -22.38
CA HIS A 666 38.12 16.48 -22.70
C HIS A 666 37.24 16.02 -23.89
N LEU A 667 36.52 16.93 -24.53
CA LEU A 667 35.71 16.58 -25.70
C LEU A 667 36.58 16.44 -26.95
N PRO A 668 36.39 15.37 -27.75
CA PRO A 668 37.22 15.14 -28.91
C PRO A 668 37.05 16.27 -29.95
N ILE A 669 38.17 16.68 -30.54
CA ILE A 669 38.15 17.54 -31.73
C ILE A 669 37.76 16.62 -32.90
N PHE A 670 36.57 16.80 -33.46
CA PHE A 670 36.01 15.93 -34.50
C PHE A 670 36.79 16.06 -35.83
N SER A 671 37.88 15.31 -35.96
CA SER A 671 38.62 15.14 -37.23
C SER A 671 38.79 13.69 -37.67
N GLU A 672 38.65 12.70 -36.77
CA GLU A 672 38.90 11.29 -37.06
C GLU A 672 37.62 10.47 -36.96
N PHE A 673 37.09 10.05 -38.12
CA PHE A 673 36.13 8.94 -38.19
C PHE A 673 36.94 7.64 -38.23
N PRO A 674 36.42 6.51 -37.72
CA PRO A 674 37.13 5.22 -37.81
C PRO A 674 37.62 4.98 -39.25
N ASN A 675 38.95 4.94 -39.43
CA ASN A 675 39.59 4.82 -40.76
C ASN A 675 39.19 3.49 -41.43
N GLU A 676 38.86 3.56 -42.73
CA GLU A 676 38.51 2.40 -43.57
C GLU A 676 39.69 1.42 -43.81
N ASP A 677 40.92 1.78 -43.40
CA ASP A 677 42.15 1.08 -43.81
C ASP A 677 42.79 0.16 -42.75
N ASN A 678 42.28 0.08 -41.52
CA ASN A 678 42.77 -0.93 -40.55
C ASN A 678 41.94 -2.21 -40.61
N THR A 679 42.06 -2.91 -41.75
CA THR A 679 41.81 -4.35 -41.85
C THR A 679 42.93 -5.09 -41.12
N ASP A 680 42.75 -5.31 -39.82
CA ASP A 680 43.25 -6.49 -39.07
C ASP A 680 43.18 -6.21 -37.56
N SER A 681 41.97 -6.28 -37.01
CA SER A 681 41.81 -6.79 -35.65
C SER A 681 40.41 -7.37 -35.52
N THR A 682 40.32 -8.65 -35.87
CA THR A 682 39.25 -9.54 -35.50
C THR A 682 39.24 -9.66 -33.97
N ILE A 683 38.66 -8.70 -33.26
CA ILE A 683 38.21 -8.92 -31.89
C ILE A 683 36.74 -9.35 -32.02
N ASN A 684 36.50 -10.65 -31.86
CA ASN A 684 35.18 -11.29 -31.76
C ASN A 684 34.36 -11.50 -33.04
N GLY A 685 34.98 -11.57 -34.22
CA GLY A 685 34.34 -12.15 -35.42
C GLY A 685 33.09 -11.41 -35.93
N VAL A 686 32.98 -10.10 -35.69
CA VAL A 686 31.90 -9.25 -36.22
C VAL A 686 32.43 -8.53 -37.46
N VAL A 687 31.77 -8.75 -38.60
CA VAL A 687 32.02 -7.97 -39.83
C VAL A 687 31.44 -6.57 -39.60
N ASN A 688 32.27 -5.52 -39.64
CA ASN A 688 31.78 -4.15 -39.65
C ASN A 688 31.05 -3.87 -40.97
N ASP A 689 29.74 -3.63 -40.93
CA ASP A 689 28.99 -3.09 -42.06
C ASP A 689 29.62 -1.75 -42.50
N ARG A 690 30.12 -1.70 -43.73
CA ARG A 690 30.71 -0.47 -44.28
C ARG A 690 29.63 0.61 -44.42
N VAL A 691 29.82 1.74 -43.74
CA VAL A 691 28.92 2.90 -43.82
C VAL A 691 29.07 3.58 -45.19
N HIS A 692 27.96 4.00 -45.80
CA HIS A 692 27.99 4.62 -47.13
C HIS A 692 28.81 5.94 -47.13
N PRO A 693 29.71 6.18 -48.11
CA PRO A 693 30.57 7.37 -48.14
C PRO A 693 29.83 8.71 -48.05
N ASP A 694 28.65 8.81 -48.69
CA ASP A 694 27.81 10.02 -48.62
C ASP A 694 27.28 10.33 -47.22
N LEU A 695 27.04 9.31 -46.39
CA LEU A 695 26.62 9.50 -44.98
C LEU A 695 27.81 10.00 -44.14
N VAL A 696 29.02 9.51 -44.42
CA VAL A 696 30.26 10.01 -43.79
C VAL A 696 30.53 11.45 -44.19
N ALA A 697 30.36 11.78 -45.48
CA ALA A 697 30.47 13.16 -45.97
C ALA A 697 29.42 14.08 -45.34
N LEU A 698 28.19 13.59 -45.15
CA LEU A 698 27.12 14.30 -44.46
C LEU A 698 27.48 14.58 -42.98
N MET A 699 27.96 13.57 -42.23
CA MET A 699 28.42 13.75 -40.85
C MET A 699 29.55 14.79 -40.76
N ARG A 700 30.54 14.73 -41.66
CA ARG A 700 31.61 15.75 -41.76
C ARG A 700 31.06 17.16 -41.95
N LYS A 701 30.02 17.32 -42.78
CA LYS A 701 29.36 18.62 -42.96
C LYS A 701 28.62 19.08 -41.70
N CYS A 702 27.96 18.16 -40.99
CA CYS A 702 27.29 18.48 -39.71
C CYS A 702 28.27 18.98 -38.64
N PHE A 703 29.48 18.41 -38.56
CA PHE A 703 30.53 18.85 -37.62
C PHE A 703 31.34 20.06 -38.12
N GLY A 704 31.07 20.56 -39.32
CA GLY A 704 31.73 21.74 -39.89
C GLY A 704 31.31 23.06 -39.23
N LYS A 705 31.74 24.18 -39.84
CA LYS A 705 31.34 25.53 -39.42
C LYS A 705 29.83 25.74 -39.59
N PRO A 706 29.17 26.59 -38.78
CA PRO A 706 27.72 26.82 -38.83
C PRO A 706 27.16 27.07 -40.23
N GLU A 707 27.82 27.91 -41.02
CA GLU A 707 27.43 28.29 -42.40
C GLU A 707 27.50 27.12 -43.40
N GLN A 708 28.30 26.09 -43.10
CA GLN A 708 28.54 24.94 -43.97
C GLN A 708 27.65 23.75 -43.62
N ARG A 709 26.89 23.83 -42.51
CA ARG A 709 26.01 22.75 -42.08
C ARG A 709 24.81 22.64 -43.01
N PRO A 710 24.41 21.42 -43.39
CA PRO A 710 23.25 21.20 -44.25
C PRO A 710 21.97 21.56 -43.48
N ASP A 711 20.95 22.04 -44.19
CA ASP A 711 19.60 22.17 -43.63
C ASP A 711 18.90 20.80 -43.59
N ALA A 712 17.80 20.70 -42.83
CA ALA A 712 17.06 19.44 -42.68
C ALA A 712 16.57 18.87 -44.03
N ASN A 713 16.24 19.72 -45.00
CA ASN A 713 15.81 19.31 -46.33
C ASN A 713 16.94 18.65 -47.15
N MET A 714 18.15 19.21 -47.12
CA MET A 714 19.32 18.62 -47.78
C MET A 714 19.72 17.30 -47.12
N VAL A 715 19.67 17.22 -45.79
CA VAL A 715 19.92 15.98 -45.05
C VAL A 715 18.92 14.91 -45.46
N ARG A 716 17.61 15.23 -45.47
CA ARG A 716 16.56 14.30 -45.92
C ARG A 716 16.86 13.72 -47.30
N LYS A 717 17.22 14.55 -48.28
CA LYS A 717 17.53 14.09 -49.64
C LYS A 717 18.69 13.10 -49.68
N ILE A 718 19.76 13.37 -48.92
CA ILE A 718 20.92 12.48 -48.85
C ILE A 718 20.56 11.18 -48.15
N THR A 719 19.84 11.24 -47.02
CA THR A 719 19.47 10.05 -46.26
C THR A 719 18.43 9.21 -46.99
N ASP A 720 17.45 9.80 -47.68
CA ASP A 720 16.46 9.05 -48.47
C ASP A 720 17.11 8.34 -49.68
N ALA A 721 18.14 8.95 -50.27
CA ALA A 721 18.88 8.36 -51.38
C ALA A 721 19.79 7.18 -50.96
N THR A 722 20.37 7.27 -49.76
CA THR A 722 21.39 6.33 -49.26
C THR A 722 20.79 5.24 -48.36
N LEU A 723 19.87 5.58 -47.47
CA LEU A 723 19.19 4.69 -46.53
C LEU A 723 17.81 4.28 -47.09
N LYS A 724 17.80 3.56 -48.21
CA LYS A 724 16.56 3.13 -48.88
C LYS A 724 15.73 2.22 -47.98
N MET A 725 14.45 2.58 -47.80
CA MET A 725 13.47 1.77 -47.08
C MET A 725 12.18 1.63 -47.87
N PRO A 726 11.71 0.41 -48.18
CA PRO A 726 10.39 0.21 -48.76
C PRO A 726 9.32 0.31 -47.66
N GLY A 727 8.49 1.35 -47.68
CA GLY A 727 7.32 1.46 -46.78
C GLY A 727 7.62 1.82 -45.30
N SER A 728 6.60 1.70 -44.45
CA SER A 728 6.71 1.93 -43.00
C SER A 728 7.53 0.81 -42.34
N LEU A 729 8.21 1.11 -41.22
CA LEU A 729 8.83 0.07 -40.39
C LEU A 729 7.81 -0.99 -40.00
N VAL A 730 6.62 -0.56 -39.58
CA VAL A 730 5.56 -1.45 -39.13
C VAL A 730 5.13 -2.38 -40.25
N ASP A 731 5.03 -1.91 -41.49
CA ASP A 731 4.66 -2.75 -42.64
C ASP A 731 5.72 -3.82 -42.92
N ASN A 732 7.00 -3.46 -42.82
CA ASN A 732 8.09 -4.42 -42.94
C ASN A 732 8.14 -5.39 -41.76
N PHE A 733 7.83 -4.93 -40.54
CA PHE A 733 7.69 -5.81 -39.37
C PHE A 733 6.54 -6.77 -39.51
N LEU A 734 5.38 -6.32 -39.98
CA LEU A 734 4.21 -7.15 -40.21
C LEU A 734 4.50 -8.20 -41.27
N LYS A 735 5.15 -7.81 -42.38
CA LYS A 735 5.52 -8.74 -43.44
C LYS A 735 6.58 -9.75 -42.99
N ASN A 736 7.57 -9.32 -42.22
CA ASN A 736 8.57 -10.22 -41.67
C ASN A 736 7.95 -11.14 -40.61
N MET A 737 7.08 -10.62 -39.74
CA MET A 737 6.38 -11.39 -38.71
C MET A 737 5.44 -12.41 -39.34
N GLU A 738 4.71 -12.05 -40.41
CA GLU A 738 3.91 -12.99 -41.18
C GLU A 738 4.76 -14.12 -41.78
N GLN A 739 5.94 -13.80 -42.34
CA GLN A 739 6.90 -14.82 -42.79
C GLN A 739 7.44 -15.67 -41.65
N TYR A 740 7.78 -15.07 -40.51
CA TYR A 740 8.22 -15.81 -39.33
C TYR A 740 7.12 -16.72 -38.80
N THR A 741 5.88 -16.25 -38.70
CA THR A 741 4.71 -17.03 -38.29
C THR A 741 4.48 -18.19 -39.25
N ASN A 742 4.53 -17.97 -40.56
CA ASN A 742 4.39 -19.04 -41.55
C ASN A 742 5.54 -20.06 -41.48
N ASN A 743 6.77 -19.60 -41.29
CA ASN A 743 7.92 -20.49 -41.11
C ASN A 743 7.84 -21.27 -39.80
N LEU A 744 7.38 -20.63 -38.72
CA LEU A 744 7.18 -21.30 -37.43
C LEU A 744 6.04 -22.30 -37.53
N GLU A 745 4.96 -21.98 -38.22
CA GLU A 745 3.83 -22.89 -38.46
C GLU A 745 4.27 -24.10 -39.27
N ASN A 746 5.09 -23.90 -40.31
CA ASN A 746 5.68 -25.00 -41.08
C ASN A 746 6.63 -25.85 -40.22
N LEU A 747 7.47 -25.22 -39.39
CA LEU A 747 8.38 -25.92 -38.49
C LEU A 747 7.62 -26.69 -37.40
N VAL A 748 6.61 -26.07 -36.78
CA VAL A 748 5.73 -26.72 -35.81
C VAL A 748 5.03 -27.88 -36.48
N ARG A 749 4.49 -27.72 -37.68
CA ARG A 749 3.85 -28.80 -38.44
C ARG A 749 4.83 -29.94 -38.75
N GLU A 750 6.07 -29.65 -39.11
CA GLU A 750 7.11 -30.66 -39.34
C GLU A 750 7.48 -31.39 -38.03
N GLN A 751 7.67 -30.66 -36.93
CA GLN A 751 7.98 -31.24 -35.62
C GLN A 751 6.81 -32.06 -35.06
N THR A 752 5.58 -31.60 -35.27
CA THR A 752 4.36 -32.33 -34.88
C THR A 752 4.25 -33.61 -35.69
N GLY A 753 4.57 -33.57 -36.99
CA GLY A 753 4.63 -34.77 -37.84
C GLY A 753 5.69 -35.77 -37.38
N LYS A 754 6.91 -35.33 -37.06
CA LYS A 754 7.97 -36.20 -36.52
C LYS A 754 7.58 -36.79 -35.16
N LEU A 755 6.93 -36.00 -34.30
CA LEU A 755 6.44 -36.47 -33.01
C LEU A 755 5.34 -37.52 -33.17
N GLU A 756 4.43 -37.37 -34.15
CA GLU A 756 3.40 -38.36 -34.47
C GLU A 756 4.02 -39.67 -34.98
N GLU A 757 5.05 -39.60 -35.84
CA GLU A 757 5.79 -40.78 -36.31
C GLU A 757 6.52 -41.49 -35.16
N GLU A 758 7.20 -40.74 -34.29
CA GLU A 758 7.85 -41.28 -33.09
C GLU A 758 6.84 -41.89 -32.12
N GLN A 759 5.69 -41.26 -31.90
CA GLN A 759 4.60 -41.80 -31.08
C GLN A 759 4.06 -43.11 -31.64
N GLN A 760 3.87 -43.21 -32.96
CA GLN A 760 3.43 -44.45 -33.62
C GLN A 760 4.46 -45.57 -33.46
N MET A 761 5.74 -45.26 -33.58
CA MET A 761 6.82 -46.24 -33.40
C MET A 761 6.89 -46.73 -31.95
N VAL A 762 6.77 -45.82 -30.97
CA VAL A 762 6.71 -46.17 -29.54
C VAL A 762 5.47 -47.02 -29.24
N GLU A 763 4.32 -46.67 -29.82
CA GLU A 763 3.08 -47.45 -29.71
C GLU A 763 3.25 -48.87 -30.25
N GLN A 764 3.86 -49.02 -31.43
CA GLN A 764 4.11 -50.33 -32.02
C GLN A 764 5.00 -51.19 -31.12
N ILE A 765 6.08 -50.63 -30.59
CA ILE A 765 7.01 -51.34 -29.69
C ILE A 765 6.32 -51.72 -28.36
N LEU A 766 5.50 -50.83 -27.79
CA LEU A 766 4.76 -51.13 -26.56
C LEU A 766 3.76 -52.28 -26.75
N LEU A 767 3.11 -52.34 -27.90
CA LEU A 767 2.18 -53.43 -28.26
C LEU A 767 2.88 -54.77 -28.53
N GLU A 768 4.16 -54.75 -28.86
CA GLU A 768 4.99 -55.98 -28.96
C GLU A 768 5.41 -56.51 -27.57
N LEU A 769 5.54 -55.62 -26.57
CA LEU A 769 5.99 -55.98 -25.22
C LEU A 769 4.84 -56.29 -24.25
N LEU A 770 3.67 -55.70 -24.45
CA LEU A 770 2.53 -55.79 -23.55
C LEU A 770 1.22 -56.04 -24.32
N PRO A 771 0.26 -56.76 -23.72
CA PRO A 771 -1.05 -56.91 -24.34
C PRO A 771 -1.79 -55.57 -24.51
N LYS A 772 -2.57 -55.42 -25.58
CA LYS A 772 -3.33 -54.19 -25.91
C LYS A 772 -4.14 -53.61 -24.74
N SER A 773 -4.88 -54.46 -24.03
CA SER A 773 -5.69 -54.03 -22.86
C SER A 773 -4.86 -53.41 -21.75
N VAL A 774 -3.65 -53.91 -21.53
CA VAL A 774 -2.69 -53.41 -20.52
C VAL A 774 -2.07 -52.10 -20.99
N VAL A 775 -1.73 -51.98 -22.28
CA VAL A 775 -1.19 -50.75 -22.87
C VAL A 775 -2.20 -49.60 -22.80
N ASP A 776 -3.49 -49.86 -23.05
CA ASP A 776 -4.54 -48.85 -22.98
C ASP A 776 -4.76 -48.34 -21.53
N GLU A 777 -4.71 -49.23 -20.53
CA GLU A 777 -4.76 -48.83 -19.12
C GLU A 777 -3.55 -47.98 -18.71
N LEU A 778 -2.33 -48.37 -19.13
CA LEU A 778 -1.11 -47.63 -18.85
C LEU A 778 -1.10 -46.24 -19.52
N ARG A 779 -1.67 -46.10 -20.73
CA ARG A 779 -1.83 -44.81 -21.42
C ARG A 779 -2.69 -43.82 -20.66
N LEU A 780 -3.74 -44.31 -20.02
CA LEU A 780 -4.63 -43.50 -19.19
C LEU A 780 -3.99 -43.14 -17.84
N GLY A 781 -2.74 -43.54 -17.60
CA GLY A 781 -2.04 -43.35 -16.32
C GLY A 781 -2.61 -44.22 -15.20
N LEU A 782 -3.40 -45.24 -15.54
CA LEU A 782 -4.00 -46.13 -14.56
C LEU A 782 -2.99 -47.22 -14.16
N ARG A 783 -3.10 -47.66 -12.90
CA ARG A 783 -2.37 -48.84 -12.44
C ARG A 783 -3.10 -50.09 -12.92
N VAL A 784 -2.35 -51.00 -13.54
CA VAL A 784 -2.87 -52.30 -13.99
C VAL A 784 -2.93 -53.22 -12.77
N GLU A 785 -4.13 -53.45 -12.26
CA GLU A 785 -4.34 -54.29 -11.08
C GLU A 785 -4.14 -55.78 -11.41
N PRO A 786 -3.61 -56.58 -10.49
CA PRO A 786 -3.47 -58.03 -10.69
C PRO A 786 -4.83 -58.70 -10.91
N GLN A 787 -4.94 -59.56 -11.92
CA GLN A 787 -6.17 -60.22 -12.30
C GLN A 787 -6.10 -61.74 -12.07
N PHE A 788 -7.20 -62.33 -11.61
CA PHE A 788 -7.34 -63.78 -11.43
C PHE A 788 -8.10 -64.40 -12.61
N TYR A 789 -7.54 -65.47 -13.17
CA TYR A 789 -8.15 -66.24 -14.24
C TYR A 789 -8.40 -67.67 -13.75
N GLY A 790 -9.66 -68.11 -13.80
CA GLY A 790 -10.08 -69.41 -13.26
C GLY A 790 -9.55 -70.60 -14.06
N SER A 791 -9.33 -70.42 -15.36
CA SER A 791 -8.76 -71.46 -16.23
C SER A 791 -7.99 -70.83 -17.39
N VAL A 792 -6.72 -71.21 -17.51
CA VAL A 792 -5.75 -70.76 -18.52
C VAL A 792 -4.87 -71.96 -18.84
N THR A 793 -4.42 -72.09 -20.10
CA THR A 793 -3.43 -73.10 -20.47
C THR A 793 -2.07 -72.45 -20.71
N VAL A 794 -1.04 -72.97 -20.03
CA VAL A 794 0.35 -72.47 -20.14
C VAL A 794 1.20 -73.58 -20.73
N MET A 795 2.08 -73.22 -21.68
CA MET A 795 3.02 -74.12 -22.35
C MET A 795 4.45 -73.63 -22.16
N TYR A 796 5.35 -74.58 -21.95
CA TYR A 796 6.79 -74.39 -22.04
C TYR A 796 7.34 -75.27 -23.16
N SER A 797 8.33 -74.75 -23.89
CA SER A 797 9.16 -75.52 -24.80
C SER A 797 10.64 -75.25 -24.54
N ASP A 798 11.49 -76.27 -24.53
CA ASP A 798 12.93 -76.17 -24.17
C ASP A 798 13.80 -76.99 -25.14
N ILE A 799 15.01 -76.51 -25.44
CA ILE A 799 15.91 -77.18 -26.39
C ILE A 799 16.70 -78.28 -25.68
N VAL A 800 16.63 -79.50 -26.20
CA VAL A 800 17.34 -80.63 -25.60
C VAL A 800 18.85 -80.47 -25.79
N GLY A 801 19.58 -80.33 -24.68
CA GLY A 801 21.04 -80.26 -24.69
C GLY A 801 21.61 -78.89 -25.08
N PHE A 802 20.81 -77.82 -24.95
CA PHE A 802 21.21 -76.47 -25.31
C PHE A 802 22.50 -75.98 -24.65
N THR A 803 22.71 -76.29 -23.36
CA THR A 803 23.95 -75.92 -22.65
C THR A 803 25.20 -76.49 -23.33
N SER A 804 25.13 -77.74 -23.79
CA SER A 804 26.22 -78.38 -24.53
C SER A 804 26.39 -77.74 -25.91
N LEU A 805 25.28 -77.47 -26.61
CA LEU A 805 25.30 -76.78 -27.91
C LEU A 805 25.94 -75.39 -27.82
N CYS A 806 25.63 -74.61 -26.78
CA CYS A 806 26.20 -73.29 -26.52
C CYS A 806 27.69 -73.34 -26.16
N SER A 807 28.14 -74.39 -25.45
CA SER A 807 29.56 -74.52 -25.07
C SER A 807 30.48 -74.81 -26.26
N GLU A 808 29.91 -75.30 -27.36
CA GLU A 808 30.64 -75.73 -28.54
C GLU A 808 30.38 -74.84 -29.78
N SER A 809 29.62 -73.74 -29.64
CA SER A 809 29.24 -72.85 -30.75
C SER A 809 29.59 -71.40 -30.42
N ALA A 810 29.86 -70.56 -31.43
CA ALA A 810 30.17 -69.16 -31.18
C ALA A 810 28.93 -68.37 -30.74
N PRO A 811 29.05 -67.33 -29.89
CA PRO A 811 27.90 -66.58 -29.39
C PRO A 811 26.98 -66.02 -30.49
N MET A 812 27.54 -65.55 -31.61
CA MET A 812 26.74 -65.03 -32.73
C MET A 812 25.93 -66.15 -33.43
N GLU A 813 26.51 -67.34 -33.55
CA GLU A 813 25.86 -68.51 -34.16
C GLU A 813 24.71 -69.03 -33.29
N VAL A 814 24.83 -68.92 -31.96
CA VAL A 814 23.76 -69.23 -31.00
C VAL A 814 22.62 -68.21 -31.10
N VAL A 815 22.94 -66.92 -31.24
CA VAL A 815 21.93 -65.86 -31.42
C VAL A 815 21.16 -66.06 -32.73
N ASP A 816 21.85 -66.38 -33.83
CA ASP A 816 21.20 -66.64 -35.12
C ASP A 816 20.32 -67.89 -35.09
N LEU A 817 20.76 -68.96 -34.41
CA LEU A 817 19.96 -70.16 -34.19
C LEU A 817 18.67 -69.86 -33.41
N LEU A 818 18.78 -69.16 -32.28
CA LEU A 818 17.64 -68.81 -31.42
C LEU A 818 16.67 -67.87 -32.15
N ASN A 819 17.18 -66.86 -32.85
CA ASN A 819 16.35 -65.94 -33.63
C ASN A 819 15.59 -66.68 -34.76
N GLY A 820 16.24 -67.62 -35.44
CA GLY A 820 15.59 -68.45 -36.47
C GLY A 820 14.44 -69.29 -35.91
N MET A 821 14.66 -69.94 -34.76
CA MET A 821 13.64 -70.74 -34.08
C MET A 821 12.51 -69.88 -33.51
N PHE A 822 12.83 -68.83 -32.74
CA PHE A 822 11.84 -67.97 -32.10
C PHE A 822 11.00 -67.20 -33.11
N ARG A 823 11.56 -66.84 -34.28
CA ARG A 823 10.77 -66.25 -35.37
C ARG A 823 9.67 -67.19 -35.86
N ALA A 824 9.96 -68.48 -36.01
CA ALA A 824 8.96 -69.47 -36.39
C ALA A 824 7.93 -69.72 -35.28
N PHE A 825 8.36 -69.67 -34.01
CA PHE A 825 7.46 -69.81 -32.86
C PHE A 825 6.53 -68.59 -32.71
N ASP A 826 7.07 -67.38 -32.90
CA ASP A 826 6.30 -66.13 -32.92
C ASP A 826 5.28 -66.15 -34.08
N GLU A 827 5.65 -66.67 -35.26
CA GLU A 827 4.73 -66.87 -36.38
C GLU A 827 3.61 -67.86 -36.04
N ALA A 828 3.93 -68.99 -35.39
CA ALA A 828 2.94 -69.95 -34.94
C ALA A 828 1.93 -69.32 -33.96
N ILE A 829 2.41 -68.51 -33.02
CA ILE A 829 1.54 -67.79 -32.08
C ILE A 829 0.67 -66.75 -32.79
N SER A 830 1.21 -66.01 -33.76
CA SER A 830 0.46 -64.94 -34.44
C SER A 830 -0.82 -65.41 -35.14
N ARG A 831 -0.91 -66.71 -35.47
CA ARG A 831 -2.07 -67.35 -36.11
C ARG A 831 -3.10 -67.87 -35.10
N HIS A 832 -2.76 -67.85 -33.82
CA HIS A 832 -3.53 -68.41 -32.71
C HIS A 832 -3.81 -67.35 -31.65
N GLN A 833 -4.84 -67.53 -30.83
CA GLN A 833 -5.12 -66.61 -29.73
C GLN A 833 -4.29 -66.98 -28.49
N ALA A 834 -2.97 -66.87 -28.64
CA ALA A 834 -1.99 -67.15 -27.60
C ALA A 834 -1.08 -65.93 -27.39
N PHE A 835 -0.62 -65.75 -26.15
CA PHE A 835 0.25 -64.66 -25.74
C PHE A 835 1.62 -65.20 -25.36
N LYS A 836 2.67 -64.62 -25.95
CA LYS A 836 4.07 -64.87 -25.59
C LYS A 836 4.35 -64.20 -24.25
N VAL A 837 4.58 -65.01 -23.21
CA VAL A 837 4.79 -64.48 -21.85
C VAL A 837 6.23 -64.00 -21.69
N GLU A 838 7.19 -64.89 -21.91
CA GLU A 838 8.62 -64.58 -21.87
C GLU A 838 9.46 -65.69 -22.51
N THR A 839 10.73 -65.38 -22.73
CA THR A 839 11.77 -66.36 -23.10
C THR A 839 12.77 -66.45 -21.95
N ILE A 840 13.08 -67.67 -21.51
CA ILE A 840 13.99 -67.94 -20.39
C ILE A 840 15.15 -68.78 -20.93
N GLY A 841 16.22 -68.11 -21.38
CA GLY A 841 17.30 -68.80 -22.11
C GLY A 841 16.80 -69.36 -23.43
N ASP A 842 16.91 -70.66 -23.61
CA ASP A 842 16.35 -71.44 -24.73
C ASP A 842 14.89 -71.85 -24.53
N ALA A 843 14.36 -71.71 -23.32
CA ALA A 843 12.97 -72.02 -23.04
C ALA A 843 12.03 -70.90 -23.52
N TYR A 844 10.90 -71.29 -24.10
CA TYR A 844 9.89 -70.41 -24.65
C TYR A 844 8.54 -70.63 -23.96
N MET A 845 7.98 -69.58 -23.38
CA MET A 845 6.76 -69.64 -22.56
C MET A 845 5.58 -68.95 -23.25
N VAL A 846 4.48 -69.69 -23.37
CA VAL A 846 3.25 -69.22 -24.03
C VAL A 846 2.04 -69.51 -23.15
N ALA A 847 1.07 -68.61 -23.13
CA ALA A 847 -0.20 -68.82 -22.44
C ALA A 847 -1.39 -68.44 -23.32
N SER A 848 -2.49 -69.18 -23.20
CA SER A 848 -3.78 -68.81 -23.81
C SER A 848 -4.87 -68.76 -22.74
N GLY A 849 -5.87 -67.90 -22.94
CA GLY A 849 -6.87 -67.52 -21.92
C GLY A 849 -6.45 -66.29 -21.09
N VAL A 850 -5.37 -65.60 -21.49
CA VAL A 850 -4.89 -64.33 -20.93
C VAL A 850 -4.40 -63.42 -22.06
N PRO A 851 -4.58 -62.08 -21.97
CA PRO A 851 -5.32 -61.32 -20.95
C PRO A 851 -6.85 -61.39 -21.13
N GLN A 852 -7.35 -62.08 -22.16
CA GLN A 852 -8.79 -62.27 -22.37
C GLN A 852 -9.17 -63.70 -22.00
N GLN A 853 -10.19 -63.84 -21.15
CA GLN A 853 -10.74 -65.14 -20.79
C GLN A 853 -11.39 -65.80 -22.01
N MET A 854 -11.12 -67.08 -22.19
CA MET A 854 -11.57 -67.85 -23.35
C MET A 854 -11.68 -69.32 -22.99
N ASP A 855 -12.74 -69.98 -23.43
CA ASP A 855 -12.96 -71.39 -23.12
C ASP A 855 -12.09 -72.32 -23.98
N SER A 856 -11.75 -71.91 -25.21
CA SER A 856 -10.90 -72.66 -26.15
C SER A 856 -9.39 -72.52 -25.90
N HIS A 857 -8.96 -72.04 -24.74
CA HIS A 857 -7.53 -71.79 -24.44
C HIS A 857 -6.63 -73.03 -24.63
N VAL A 858 -7.16 -74.23 -24.36
CA VAL A 858 -6.41 -75.50 -24.45
C VAL A 858 -6.20 -75.91 -25.91
N ARG A 859 -7.18 -75.62 -26.79
CA ARG A 859 -7.11 -75.85 -28.23
C ARG A 859 -6.03 -74.98 -28.88
N GLU A 860 -5.99 -73.70 -28.52
CA GLU A 860 -5.00 -72.75 -29.07
C GLU A 860 -3.59 -73.20 -28.72
N ILE A 861 -3.33 -73.58 -27.46
CA ILE A 861 -2.02 -74.08 -27.04
C ILE A 861 -1.68 -75.43 -27.69
N ALA A 862 -2.63 -76.37 -27.77
CA ALA A 862 -2.40 -77.65 -28.43
C ALA A 862 -2.03 -77.45 -29.92
N SER A 863 -2.68 -76.51 -30.60
CA SER A 863 -2.39 -76.17 -31.99
C SER A 863 -1.01 -75.53 -32.16
N VAL A 864 -0.66 -74.58 -31.29
CA VAL A 864 0.67 -73.95 -31.27
C VAL A 864 1.76 -75.00 -31.02
N ALA A 865 1.57 -75.91 -30.05
CA ALA A 865 2.54 -76.96 -29.73
C ALA A 865 2.79 -77.90 -30.92
N LEU A 866 1.73 -78.30 -31.63
CA LEU A 866 1.85 -79.14 -32.84
C LEU A 866 2.57 -78.39 -33.95
N MET A 867 2.23 -77.12 -34.20
CA MET A 867 2.88 -76.31 -35.25
C MET A 867 4.37 -76.09 -34.98
N GLN A 868 4.74 -75.81 -33.72
CA GLN A 868 6.14 -75.67 -33.32
C GLN A 868 6.92 -76.98 -33.49
N ARG A 869 6.34 -78.11 -33.09
CA ARG A 869 6.95 -79.43 -33.25
C ARG A 869 7.16 -79.78 -34.72
N ASP A 870 6.12 -79.62 -35.54
CA ASP A 870 6.17 -79.98 -36.96
C ASP A 870 7.15 -79.11 -37.75
N PHE A 871 7.33 -77.84 -37.35
CA PHE A 871 8.39 -76.97 -37.87
C PHE A 871 9.79 -77.50 -37.51
N LEU A 872 10.00 -77.85 -36.23
CA LEU A 872 11.31 -78.30 -35.76
C LEU A 872 11.72 -79.67 -36.30
N CYS A 873 10.78 -80.52 -36.71
CA CYS A 873 11.10 -81.81 -37.33
C CYS A 873 12.03 -81.70 -38.55
N ASN A 874 12.01 -80.57 -39.26
CA ASN A 874 12.83 -80.33 -40.45
C ASN A 874 13.82 -79.16 -40.27
N TYR A 875 14.02 -78.68 -39.04
CA TYR A 875 14.85 -77.51 -38.78
C TYR A 875 16.32 -77.92 -38.54
N GLU A 876 17.15 -77.68 -39.55
CA GLU A 876 18.60 -77.91 -39.51
C GLU A 876 19.33 -76.72 -38.85
N ILE A 877 20.29 -77.00 -37.97
CA ILE A 877 21.03 -75.97 -37.25
C ILE A 877 21.91 -75.18 -38.25
N PRO A 878 21.78 -73.84 -38.38
CA PRO A 878 22.46 -73.07 -39.43
C PRO A 878 23.99 -73.21 -39.48
N HIS A 879 24.63 -73.33 -38.31
CA HIS A 879 26.07 -73.46 -38.16
C HIS A 879 26.55 -74.93 -38.03
N ARG A 880 25.62 -75.90 -38.01
CA ARG A 880 25.91 -77.35 -37.89
C ARG A 880 25.05 -78.16 -38.86
N PRO A 881 25.47 -78.24 -40.13
CA PRO A 881 24.73 -79.01 -41.12
C PRO A 881 24.63 -80.50 -40.72
N SER A 882 23.49 -81.12 -41.04
CA SER A 882 23.08 -82.49 -40.68
C SER A 882 22.77 -82.74 -39.21
N GLN A 883 22.72 -81.71 -38.37
CA GLN A 883 22.21 -81.78 -37.00
C GLN A 883 20.87 -81.05 -36.90
N TYR A 884 19.86 -81.76 -36.39
CA TYR A 884 18.51 -81.22 -36.20
C TYR A 884 18.30 -80.77 -34.75
N LEU A 885 17.47 -79.76 -34.58
CA LEU A 885 17.12 -79.24 -33.27
C LEU A 885 15.99 -80.07 -32.64
N HIS A 886 16.25 -80.64 -31.46
CA HIS A 886 15.25 -81.38 -30.70
C HIS A 886 14.72 -80.54 -29.55
N CYS A 887 13.40 -80.56 -29.35
CA CYS A 887 12.75 -79.76 -28.32
C CYS A 887 11.77 -80.63 -27.51
N ARG A 888 11.49 -80.21 -26.28
CA ARG A 888 10.44 -80.79 -25.44
C ARG A 888 9.32 -79.78 -25.32
N TRP A 889 8.07 -80.25 -25.26
CA TRP A 889 6.92 -79.41 -24.99
C TRP A 889 6.13 -79.95 -23.81
N GLY A 890 5.71 -79.06 -22.93
CA GLY A 890 4.86 -79.39 -21.80
C GLY A 890 3.83 -78.31 -21.54
N PHE A 891 2.56 -78.69 -21.41
CA PHE A 891 1.52 -77.73 -21.04
C PHE A 891 0.57 -78.25 -19.95
N ASN A 892 0.02 -77.30 -19.19
CA ASN A 892 -0.98 -77.58 -18.17
C ASN A 892 -2.06 -76.49 -18.10
N SER A 893 -3.31 -76.91 -17.93
CA SER A 893 -4.46 -76.02 -17.73
C SER A 893 -4.81 -75.87 -16.26
N GLY A 894 -5.03 -74.65 -15.80
CA GLY A 894 -5.40 -74.35 -14.41
C GLY A 894 -5.60 -72.87 -14.14
N SER A 895 -5.83 -72.50 -12.89
CA SER A 895 -5.99 -71.10 -12.50
C SER A 895 -4.65 -70.37 -12.43
N VAL A 896 -4.62 -69.09 -12.77
CA VAL A 896 -3.42 -68.23 -12.71
C VAL A 896 -3.79 -66.83 -12.22
N PHE A 897 -2.81 -66.13 -11.68
CA PHE A 897 -2.86 -64.68 -11.47
C PHE A 897 -1.97 -64.02 -12.51
N THR A 898 -2.40 -62.89 -13.05
CA THR A 898 -1.57 -62.06 -13.94
C THR A 898 -1.38 -60.67 -13.39
N GLY A 899 -0.32 -59.99 -13.80
CA GLY A 899 -0.07 -58.60 -13.39
C GLY A 899 1.16 -58.03 -14.07
N VAL A 900 1.29 -56.70 -14.03
CA VAL A 900 2.47 -55.99 -14.57
C VAL A 900 3.52 -55.82 -13.48
N VAL A 901 4.74 -56.29 -13.75
CA VAL A 901 5.88 -56.18 -12.82
C VAL A 901 6.95 -55.25 -13.40
N GLY A 902 7.45 -54.33 -12.57
CA GLY A 902 8.50 -53.37 -12.94
C GLY A 902 7.95 -52.02 -13.41
N ILE A 903 8.66 -50.93 -13.08
CA ILE A 903 8.29 -49.55 -13.45
C ILE A 903 9.06 -49.10 -14.70
N THR A 904 10.36 -49.35 -14.74
CA THR A 904 11.24 -48.95 -15.85
C THR A 904 11.13 -49.87 -17.07
N ALA A 905 10.82 -51.15 -16.85
CA ALA A 905 10.62 -52.16 -17.88
C ALA A 905 9.41 -53.02 -17.49
N PRO A 906 8.18 -52.52 -17.70
CA PRO A 906 6.96 -53.25 -17.31
C PRO A 906 6.84 -54.54 -18.11
N ARG A 907 6.61 -55.65 -17.41
CA ARG A 907 6.37 -56.98 -18.01
C ARG A 907 5.03 -57.53 -17.55
N TYR A 908 4.23 -58.03 -18.50
CA TYR A 908 3.01 -58.75 -18.16
C TYR A 908 3.35 -60.20 -17.79
N CYS A 909 3.29 -60.51 -16.49
CA CYS A 909 3.71 -61.79 -15.96
C CYS A 909 2.50 -62.66 -15.59
N VAL A 910 2.67 -63.98 -15.72
CA VAL A 910 1.69 -64.99 -15.32
C VAL A 910 2.25 -65.79 -14.13
N PHE A 911 1.48 -65.89 -13.05
CA PHE A 911 1.86 -66.51 -11.79
C PHE A 911 0.91 -67.63 -11.38
N GLY A 912 1.44 -68.62 -10.66
CA GLY A 912 0.66 -69.64 -9.96
C GLY A 912 1.18 -71.06 -10.18
N THR A 913 0.59 -72.01 -9.45
CA THR A 913 0.97 -73.44 -9.50
C THR A 913 0.84 -74.02 -10.91
N THR A 914 -0.08 -73.51 -11.72
CA THR A 914 -0.27 -73.90 -13.13
C THR A 914 1.00 -73.66 -13.96
N VAL A 915 1.69 -72.54 -13.74
CA VAL A 915 2.93 -72.18 -14.43
C VAL A 915 4.05 -73.15 -14.05
N THR A 916 4.26 -73.35 -12.74
CA THR A 916 5.26 -74.29 -12.22
C THR A 916 5.02 -75.73 -12.68
N LEU A 917 3.75 -76.15 -12.74
CA LEU A 917 3.40 -77.49 -13.20
C LEU A 917 3.62 -77.65 -14.70
N SER A 918 3.36 -76.62 -15.51
CA SER A 918 3.62 -76.61 -16.96
C SER A 918 5.12 -76.76 -17.24
N ALA A 919 5.98 -76.01 -16.52
CA ALA A 919 7.43 -76.15 -16.63
C ALA A 919 7.89 -77.58 -16.26
N LYS A 920 7.27 -78.20 -15.25
CA LYS A 920 7.55 -79.60 -14.88
C LYS A 920 7.05 -80.62 -15.92
N MET A 921 6.00 -80.30 -16.67
CA MET A 921 5.54 -81.14 -17.80
C MET A 921 6.58 -81.16 -18.91
N GLU A 922 7.17 -80.01 -19.22
CA GLU A 922 8.24 -79.90 -20.22
C GLU A 922 9.48 -80.68 -19.73
N ASN A 923 9.95 -80.38 -18.52
CA ASN A 923 11.19 -80.97 -17.98
C ASN A 923 11.15 -82.50 -17.86
N SER A 924 9.97 -83.06 -17.55
CA SER A 924 9.78 -84.53 -17.48
C SER A 924 9.40 -85.15 -18.82
N GLY A 925 9.30 -84.34 -19.88
CA GLY A 925 8.97 -84.71 -21.25
C GLY A 925 10.02 -85.54 -21.94
N GLN A 926 9.63 -86.14 -23.06
CA GLN A 926 10.56 -86.81 -23.98
C GLN A 926 10.84 -85.88 -25.17
N PRO A 927 12.07 -85.90 -25.73
CA PRO A 927 12.37 -85.16 -26.95
C PRO A 927 11.33 -85.46 -28.05
N ASP A 928 10.92 -84.42 -28.76
CA ASP A 928 9.98 -84.48 -29.90
C ASP A 928 8.54 -84.92 -29.55
N LYS A 929 8.22 -84.99 -28.25
CA LYS A 929 6.89 -85.32 -27.74
C LYS A 929 6.31 -84.17 -26.93
N ILE A 930 5.00 -83.98 -27.09
CA ILE A 930 4.24 -82.92 -26.40
C ILE A 930 3.49 -83.55 -25.22
N GLN A 931 3.88 -83.17 -24.01
CA GLN A 931 3.31 -83.69 -22.77
C GLN A 931 2.24 -82.77 -22.19
N MET A 932 1.19 -83.36 -21.64
CA MET A 932 0.17 -82.63 -20.88
C MET A 932 -0.26 -83.35 -19.60
N THR A 933 -0.87 -82.61 -18.69
CA THR A 933 -1.50 -83.15 -17.47
C THR A 933 -2.87 -83.76 -17.75
N LEU A 934 -3.36 -84.60 -16.84
CA LEU A 934 -4.73 -85.14 -16.86
C LEU A 934 -5.79 -84.05 -17.06
N ARG A 935 -5.67 -82.91 -16.37
CA ARG A 935 -6.66 -81.82 -16.46
C ARG A 935 -6.73 -81.21 -17.86
N SER A 936 -5.57 -81.03 -18.50
CA SER A 936 -5.50 -80.48 -19.86
C SER A 936 -6.06 -81.48 -20.87
N TYR A 937 -5.76 -82.77 -20.67
CA TYR A 937 -6.34 -83.86 -21.47
C TYR A 937 -7.86 -83.92 -21.35
N GLN A 938 -8.41 -83.81 -20.14
CA GLN A 938 -9.87 -83.79 -19.93
C GLN A 938 -10.51 -82.63 -20.68
N LEU A 939 -9.98 -81.41 -20.52
CA LEU A 939 -10.49 -80.23 -21.23
C LEU A 939 -10.39 -80.37 -22.75
N LEU A 940 -9.26 -80.89 -23.26
CA LEU A 940 -9.04 -81.06 -24.69
C LEU A 940 -9.94 -82.16 -25.28
N SER A 941 -10.04 -83.32 -24.62
CA SER A 941 -10.82 -84.46 -25.12
C SER A 941 -12.34 -84.28 -24.98
N GLU A 942 -12.80 -83.54 -23.97
CA GLU A 942 -14.23 -83.25 -23.78
C GLU A 942 -14.73 -82.19 -24.77
N GLN A 943 -13.90 -81.19 -25.10
CA GLN A 943 -14.32 -80.03 -25.89
C GLN A 943 -13.87 -80.10 -27.37
N PHE A 944 -12.79 -80.81 -27.66
CA PHE A 944 -12.14 -80.84 -28.98
C PHE A 944 -11.68 -82.27 -29.34
N PRO A 945 -12.60 -83.14 -29.78
CA PRO A 945 -12.30 -84.55 -30.07
C PRO A 945 -11.36 -84.75 -31.27
N GLU A 946 -11.11 -83.70 -32.07
CA GLU A 946 -10.17 -83.74 -33.20
C GLU A 946 -8.70 -83.94 -32.80
N PHE A 947 -8.33 -83.74 -31.53
CA PHE A 947 -6.96 -83.92 -31.05
C PHE A 947 -6.70 -85.35 -30.57
N LYS A 948 -5.74 -86.03 -31.23
CA LYS A 948 -5.30 -87.38 -30.86
C LYS A 948 -4.39 -87.35 -29.64
N CYS A 949 -4.83 -87.99 -28.56
CA CYS A 949 -4.10 -88.06 -27.30
C CYS A 949 -3.88 -89.51 -26.85
N ALA A 950 -2.70 -89.81 -26.31
CA ALA A 950 -2.35 -91.15 -25.80
C ALA A 950 -1.95 -91.11 -24.32
N PRO A 951 -2.32 -92.10 -23.48
CA PRO A 951 -1.89 -92.14 -22.09
C PRO A 951 -0.39 -92.44 -21.98
N ARG A 952 0.35 -91.62 -21.23
CA ARG A 952 1.76 -91.88 -20.88
C ARG A 952 1.88 -92.73 -19.62
N GLY A 953 0.96 -92.54 -18.67
CA GLY A 953 0.97 -93.19 -17.36
C GLY A 953 1.46 -92.28 -16.23
N GLY A 954 1.76 -92.87 -15.08
CA GLY A 954 2.20 -92.16 -13.87
C GLY A 954 3.68 -91.77 -13.94
N VAL A 955 3.97 -90.47 -13.97
CA VAL A 955 5.33 -89.91 -14.01
C VAL A 955 5.64 -89.26 -12.66
N ARG A 956 6.78 -89.63 -12.06
CA ARG A 956 7.22 -89.05 -10.79
C ARG A 956 7.87 -87.69 -11.05
N ILE A 957 7.30 -86.65 -10.45
CA ILE A 957 7.74 -85.27 -10.61
C ILE A 957 8.25 -84.75 -9.27
N GLU A 958 9.46 -84.19 -9.31
CA GLU A 958 10.11 -83.65 -8.13
C GLU A 958 9.27 -82.55 -7.46
N GLY A 959 9.06 -82.68 -6.15
CA GLY A 959 8.26 -81.75 -5.35
C GLY A 959 6.75 -81.77 -5.59
N VAL A 960 6.19 -82.68 -6.41
CA VAL A 960 4.73 -82.83 -6.61
C VAL A 960 4.27 -84.25 -6.30
N GLY A 961 5.05 -85.28 -6.68
CA GLY A 961 4.66 -86.68 -6.56
C GLY A 961 4.40 -87.32 -7.93
N THR A 962 3.69 -88.44 -7.97
CA THR A 962 3.37 -89.14 -9.22
C THR A 962 2.10 -88.55 -9.84
N LEU A 963 2.19 -88.01 -11.06
CA LEU A 963 1.05 -87.49 -11.82
C LEU A 963 0.75 -88.34 -13.05
N LEU A 964 -0.53 -88.48 -13.37
CA LEU A 964 -0.97 -89.03 -14.65
C LEU A 964 -0.76 -88.00 -15.76
N THR A 965 -0.08 -88.42 -16.80
CA THR A 965 0.30 -87.57 -17.94
C THR A 965 -0.11 -88.21 -19.26
N TYR A 966 -0.27 -87.39 -20.28
CA TYR A 966 -0.76 -87.76 -21.61
C TYR A 966 0.13 -87.14 -22.68
N TRP A 967 0.20 -87.78 -23.83
CA TRP A 967 0.86 -87.29 -25.03
C TRP A 967 -0.17 -86.67 -25.98
N LEU A 968 0.17 -85.52 -26.58
CA LEU A 968 -0.50 -85.00 -27.76
C LEU A 968 0.22 -85.52 -29.00
N GLU A 969 -0.48 -86.28 -29.83
CA GLU A 969 0.13 -86.94 -30.99
C GLU A 969 -0.11 -86.17 -32.30
N GLY A 970 -1.31 -85.63 -32.50
CA GLY A 970 -1.65 -84.88 -33.71
C GLY A 970 -3.14 -84.55 -33.81
N LEU A 971 -3.55 -84.14 -35.01
CA LEU A 971 -4.95 -83.86 -35.36
C LEU A 971 -5.53 -85.00 -36.20
N ASP A 972 -6.82 -85.30 -36.03
CA ASP A 972 -7.57 -86.18 -36.92
C ASP A 972 -8.18 -85.38 -38.08
N ASN A 973 -7.60 -85.51 -39.26
CA ASN A 973 -8.02 -84.74 -40.43
C ASN A 973 -9.44 -85.10 -40.92
N GLU A 974 -9.99 -86.25 -40.53
CA GLU A 974 -11.35 -86.67 -40.91
C GLU A 974 -12.47 -85.94 -40.12
N LEU A 975 -12.17 -85.37 -38.94
CA LEU A 975 -13.14 -84.66 -38.10
C LEU A 975 -13.13 -83.13 -38.30
N LEU A 976 -12.13 -82.59 -39.02
CA LEU A 976 -12.02 -81.15 -39.31
C LEU A 976 -12.93 -80.70 -40.47
N GLU A 977 -13.41 -81.62 -41.31
CA GLU A 977 -14.26 -81.31 -42.47
C GLU A 977 -15.75 -81.19 -42.13
N THR A 978 -16.21 -81.71 -40.98
CA THR A 978 -17.65 -81.77 -40.64
C THR A 978 -18.23 -80.48 -40.03
N ASP A 979 -17.41 -79.53 -39.58
CA ASP A 979 -17.87 -78.30 -38.88
C ASP A 979 -17.97 -77.04 -39.77
N ARG A 980 -17.78 -77.16 -41.09
CA ARG A 980 -17.88 -76.00 -42.02
C ARG A 980 -19.27 -75.72 -42.58
N THR A 981 -20.31 -76.41 -42.13
CA THR A 981 -21.70 -76.19 -42.61
C THR A 981 -22.68 -76.01 -41.45
N ASP A 982 -22.59 -74.89 -40.73
CA ASP A 982 -23.77 -74.09 -40.29
C ASP A 982 -23.34 -73.04 -39.26
N SER A 983 -23.18 -71.79 -39.72
CA SER A 983 -23.51 -70.58 -38.96
C SER A 983 -23.32 -69.37 -39.87
N GLY A 984 -24.42 -68.95 -40.48
CA GLY A 984 -24.47 -67.69 -41.20
C GLY A 984 -24.37 -66.51 -40.24
N LEU A 985 -23.40 -65.62 -40.47
CA LEU A 985 -23.42 -64.24 -40.00
C LEU A 985 -22.78 -63.33 -41.06
N GLN A 986 -23.51 -62.25 -41.33
CA GLN A 986 -23.37 -61.23 -42.37
C GLN A 986 -21.96 -60.73 -42.71
N GLN A 987 -21.71 -60.61 -44.02
CA GLN A 987 -20.70 -59.75 -44.62
C GLN A 987 -20.93 -58.28 -44.24
N VAL A 988 -19.89 -57.63 -43.69
CA VAL A 988 -19.76 -56.17 -43.62
C VAL A 988 -18.85 -55.72 -44.77
N PRO A 989 -19.12 -54.60 -45.47
CA PRO A 989 -18.42 -54.26 -46.70
C PRO A 989 -16.97 -53.84 -46.45
N ILE A 990 -16.06 -54.33 -47.30
CA ILE A 990 -14.67 -53.88 -47.39
C ILE A 990 -14.65 -52.47 -47.99
N ILE A 991 -14.20 -51.48 -47.22
CA ILE A 991 -13.83 -50.16 -47.71
C ILE A 991 -12.40 -50.27 -48.28
N PRO A 992 -12.13 -49.89 -49.54
CA PRO A 992 -10.78 -49.95 -50.10
C PRO A 992 -9.90 -48.86 -49.48
N ARG A 993 -8.83 -49.24 -48.77
CA ARG A 993 -7.75 -48.31 -48.41
C ARG A 993 -6.89 -48.05 -49.65
N ALA A 994 -6.62 -46.76 -49.86
CA ALA A 994 -5.94 -46.18 -51.01
C ALA A 994 -4.46 -46.59 -51.12
N GLY A 995 -3.94 -46.40 -52.34
CA GLY A 995 -2.65 -46.86 -52.84
C GLY A 995 -1.43 -46.60 -51.97
N THR A 996 -0.55 -47.60 -51.98
CA THR A 996 0.87 -47.54 -51.62
C THR A 996 1.62 -46.52 -52.50
N PRO A 997 2.43 -45.61 -51.94
CA PRO A 997 3.41 -44.85 -52.72
C PRO A 997 4.62 -45.72 -53.11
N PRO A 998 5.32 -45.44 -54.23
CA PRO A 998 6.43 -46.25 -54.69
C PRO A 998 7.69 -46.04 -53.84
N THR A 999 8.42 -47.13 -53.61
CA THR A 999 9.71 -47.18 -52.93
C THR A 999 10.81 -46.45 -53.74
N PRO A 1000 11.71 -45.66 -53.10
CA PRO A 1000 12.89 -45.11 -53.77
C PRO A 1000 14.00 -46.18 -53.89
N PRO A 1001 14.90 -46.07 -54.86
CA PRO A 1001 15.95 -47.07 -55.10
C PRO A 1001 17.07 -46.96 -54.04
N PRO A 1002 17.82 -48.07 -53.82
CA PRO A 1002 18.94 -48.08 -52.87
C PRO A 1002 20.10 -47.23 -53.41
N ILE A 1003 20.64 -46.36 -52.56
CA ILE A 1003 21.86 -45.59 -52.83
C ILE A 1003 23.06 -46.44 -52.39
N ILE A 1004 24.05 -46.57 -53.29
CA ILE A 1004 25.36 -47.19 -53.09
C ILE A 1004 26.23 -46.33 -52.18
#